data_AF-A0AAE3FT89-F1
#
_entry.id   AF-A0AAE3FT89-F1
#
_cell.length_a   1.000
_cell.length_b   1.000
_cell.length_c   1.000
_cell.angle_alpha   90.00
_cell.angle_beta   90.00
_cell.angle_gamma   90.00
#
_symmetry.space_group_name_H-M   'P 1'
#
loop_
_entity.id
_entity.type
_entity.pdbx_description
1 polymer ?
#
loop_
_entity_poly.entity_id
_entity_poly.type
_entity_poly.pdbx_seq_one_letter_code
_entity_poly.pdbx_strand_id
1 'polypeptide(L)'
;MNPNVKTALGIGLLVVLAAVAGAGVFVWRGSQAATWFVIIGIPATVVTAITLYVRGVVARSGTSEQQFVETRARSTAEEFQEAVRQVNDLQDAYPKWTPGIDARLQSIEGDFRGQSVTFDLETGAFDLGSGVKNSELQEFERLSNEIDDIEATIKSAFREFAEEELTTIEDALKRLEDVGVIQIDRLYSLEEDESVPEYQDTLELARTEATETVETAIETVREMGRGDERPNSVDTVDRDLEDAAAALEDDEFGRAVESVLDARDRLRDEFSGSFEEERDAVLDLVDAVRRANIDGHVDAEYVDEVDRVESAIEGLDSALDLAELSRPRSELRRTCVDIVASMERDLERDVRTLRDAELPSGYYTEPAVVDERFVDKLDDIDDLDRFSEEWVDAATRLRDALDTASTKAAVVDAYDDVVGTIEDKLDQHGEVTGDDLPMRHADQFLGLYFRRNSDVEFDPDVPVLKRGDVETYELGVDIAYERGGETRRATIEVTGGGYSKTATVETRVAGSTTFEEVPAGTHTISAEPGDGAFAVVKREVAVDRDTSIEIEFTEQSLRDQVCSDVDADMEELVPEMESRLESIFREEGYVSTEMGLPVRDSHAPCLLAVWGEHSGYDLCRDGDEIVVYDRGELERELTNVLRYNVEPGDQLRFDELEQNFLSAPVPTTVVRDVVVEIDSEYDVTTTKTAIEVN
;
A
#
# COMPACT_ATOMS: atom_id res chain seq x y z
N MET A 1 55.78 31.16 -19.98
CA MET A 1 55.88 31.56 -21.41
C MET A 1 56.55 30.41 -22.15
N ASN A 2 55.78 29.64 -22.92
CA ASN A 2 56.20 28.36 -23.48
C ASN A 2 57.33 28.49 -24.53
N PRO A 3 58.33 27.59 -24.52
CA PRO A 3 59.33 27.47 -25.59
C PRO A 3 58.67 27.30 -26.96
N ASN A 4 57.49 26.66 -27.01
CA ASN A 4 56.69 26.48 -28.22
C ASN A 4 56.17 27.78 -28.84
N VAL A 5 56.03 28.89 -28.09
CA VAL A 5 55.62 30.20 -28.63
C VAL A 5 56.79 30.89 -29.36
N LYS A 6 58.04 30.66 -28.92
CA LYS A 6 59.24 31.19 -29.60
C LYS A 6 59.52 30.47 -30.93
N THR A 7 59.29 29.15 -30.98
CA THR A 7 59.48 28.35 -32.19
C THR A 7 58.35 28.60 -33.20
N ALA A 8 57.10 28.72 -32.74
CA ALA A 8 55.96 29.06 -33.60
C ALA A 8 56.05 30.49 -34.18
N LEU A 9 56.51 31.48 -33.41
CA LEU A 9 56.79 32.84 -33.93
C LEU A 9 57.97 32.85 -34.93
N GLY A 10 58.98 32.01 -34.72
CA GLY A 10 60.12 31.88 -35.63
C GLY A 10 59.75 31.32 -37.01
N ILE A 11 58.91 30.29 -37.03
CA ILE A 11 58.41 29.67 -38.27
C ILE A 11 57.40 30.61 -38.96
N GLY A 12 56.49 31.25 -38.20
CA GLY A 12 55.54 32.22 -38.73
C GLY A 12 56.22 33.45 -39.37
N LEU A 13 57.30 33.96 -38.78
CA LEU A 13 58.06 35.09 -39.34
C LEU A 13 58.76 34.73 -40.66
N LEU A 14 59.26 33.50 -40.78
CA LEU A 14 59.90 32.98 -42.00
C LEU A 14 58.92 32.82 -43.16
N VAL A 15 57.70 32.35 -42.87
CA VAL A 15 56.64 32.20 -43.90
C VAL A 15 56.19 33.57 -44.41
N VAL A 16 56.06 34.57 -43.52
CA VAL A 16 55.70 35.94 -43.92
C VAL A 16 56.81 36.61 -44.73
N LEU A 17 58.09 36.45 -44.35
CA LEU A 17 59.22 36.96 -45.12
C LEU A 17 59.36 36.29 -46.49
N ALA A 18 59.10 34.97 -46.58
CA ALA A 18 59.08 34.24 -47.84
C ALA A 18 57.93 34.69 -48.76
N ALA A 19 56.75 34.98 -48.19
CA ALA A 19 55.60 35.51 -48.94
C ALA A 19 55.86 36.93 -49.48
N VAL A 20 56.51 37.80 -48.70
CA VAL A 20 56.89 39.16 -49.13
C VAL A 20 57.98 39.14 -50.20
N ALA A 21 58.97 38.25 -50.07
CA ALA A 21 60.01 38.07 -51.09
C ALA A 21 59.43 37.48 -52.40
N GLY A 22 58.52 36.50 -52.29
CA GLY A 22 57.80 35.94 -53.44
C GLY A 22 56.92 36.97 -54.16
N ALA A 23 56.21 37.81 -53.41
CA ALA A 23 55.41 38.91 -53.97
C ALA A 23 56.28 39.97 -54.67
N GLY A 24 57.45 40.31 -54.12
CA GLY A 24 58.40 41.24 -54.74
C GLY A 24 58.99 40.72 -56.06
N VAL A 25 59.30 39.42 -56.15
CA VAL A 25 59.81 38.78 -57.37
C VAL A 25 58.71 38.66 -58.44
N PHE A 26 57.46 38.43 -58.03
CA PHE A 26 56.31 38.36 -58.94
C PHE A 26 56.03 39.69 -59.65
N VAL A 27 56.15 40.82 -58.94
CA VAL A 27 55.89 42.16 -59.50
C VAL A 27 56.99 42.62 -60.49
N TRP A 28 58.22 42.11 -60.39
CA TRP A 28 59.35 42.62 -61.18
C TRP A 28 59.69 41.82 -62.45
N ARG A 29 59.33 40.52 -62.55
CA ARG A 29 59.76 39.66 -63.68
C ARG A 29 58.71 38.70 -64.29
N GLY A 30 57.47 38.71 -63.83
CA GLY A 30 56.38 37.93 -64.44
C GLY A 30 56.36 36.43 -64.06
N SER A 31 55.25 35.76 -64.40
CA SER A 31 54.77 34.51 -63.78
C SER A 31 55.69 33.30 -63.89
N GLN A 32 56.59 33.23 -64.87
CA GLN A 32 57.54 32.12 -65.03
C GLN A 32 58.70 32.15 -64.02
N ALA A 33 59.09 33.34 -63.52
CA ALA A 33 60.17 33.47 -62.54
C ALA A 33 59.71 33.14 -61.11
N ALA A 34 58.43 33.34 -60.81
CA ALA A 34 57.84 33.05 -59.50
C ALA A 34 57.79 31.53 -59.22
N THR A 35 57.48 30.71 -60.23
CA THR A 35 57.44 29.24 -60.08
C THR A 35 58.84 28.66 -59.84
N TRP A 36 59.87 29.15 -60.53
CA TRP A 36 61.26 28.78 -60.27
C TRP A 36 61.75 29.27 -58.90
N PHE A 37 61.29 30.43 -58.43
CA PHE A 37 61.60 30.88 -57.07
C PHE A 37 60.92 30.03 -56.00
N VAL A 38 59.73 29.48 -56.24
CA VAL A 38 59.10 28.55 -55.28
C VAL A 38 59.74 27.15 -55.32
N ILE A 39 60.07 26.64 -56.51
CA ILE A 39 60.61 25.26 -56.68
C ILE A 39 62.12 25.18 -56.38
N ILE A 40 62.91 26.16 -56.80
CA ILE A 40 64.36 26.20 -56.52
C ILE A 40 64.70 27.28 -55.50
N GLY A 41 64.10 28.46 -55.62
CA GLY A 41 64.45 29.61 -54.78
C GLY A 41 64.20 29.37 -53.29
N ILE A 42 63.00 28.93 -52.88
CA ILE A 42 62.64 28.69 -51.48
C ILE A 42 63.50 27.57 -50.89
N PRO A 43 63.62 26.37 -51.49
CA PRO A 43 64.54 25.34 -51.00
C PRO A 43 65.98 25.82 -50.96
N ALA A 44 66.47 26.55 -51.98
CA ALA A 44 67.82 27.08 -51.97
C ALA A 44 68.01 28.17 -50.89
N THR A 45 67.03 29.02 -50.62
CA THR A 45 67.11 29.99 -49.51
C THR A 45 66.94 29.35 -48.15
N VAL A 46 66.15 28.29 -48.01
CA VAL A 46 66.04 27.51 -46.76
C VAL A 46 67.34 26.77 -46.51
N VAL A 47 67.89 26.09 -47.51
CA VAL A 47 69.22 25.45 -47.43
C VAL A 47 70.31 26.49 -47.23
N THR A 48 70.26 27.66 -47.85
CA THR A 48 71.26 28.72 -47.64
C THR A 48 71.07 29.41 -46.29
N ALA A 49 69.85 29.57 -45.79
CA ALA A 49 69.55 30.13 -44.47
C ALA A 49 69.90 29.13 -43.35
N ILE A 50 69.67 27.83 -43.54
CA ILE A 50 70.15 26.76 -42.66
C ILE A 50 71.67 26.71 -42.74
N THR A 51 72.27 26.73 -43.93
CA THR A 51 73.74 26.77 -44.07
C THR A 51 74.33 28.04 -43.47
N LEU A 52 73.68 29.21 -43.55
CA LEU A 52 74.13 30.47 -42.93
C LEU A 52 73.80 30.56 -41.44
N TYR A 53 72.75 29.89 -40.97
CA TYR A 53 72.40 29.76 -39.56
C TYR A 53 73.36 28.79 -38.87
N VAL A 54 73.61 27.63 -39.46
CA VAL A 54 74.65 26.67 -39.05
C VAL A 54 76.03 27.34 -39.12
N ARG A 55 76.38 28.02 -40.21
CA ARG A 55 77.67 28.74 -40.32
C ARG A 55 77.75 29.98 -39.43
N GLY A 56 76.62 30.56 -39.04
CA GLY A 56 76.52 31.71 -38.14
C GLY A 56 76.52 31.33 -36.65
N VAL A 57 75.96 30.18 -36.30
CA VAL A 57 76.03 29.56 -34.97
C VAL A 57 77.42 28.97 -34.76
N VAL A 58 77.97 28.25 -35.75
CA VAL A 58 79.35 27.72 -35.75
C VAL A 58 80.41 28.84 -35.73
N ALA A 59 80.17 29.99 -36.39
CA ALA A 59 81.11 31.12 -36.35
C ALA A 59 80.98 32.04 -35.12
N ARG A 60 79.91 31.94 -34.32
CA ARG A 60 79.76 32.76 -33.08
C ARG A 60 80.10 32.02 -31.79
N SER A 61 80.27 30.70 -31.79
CA SER A 61 80.65 29.93 -30.59
C SER A 61 82.09 29.37 -30.58
N GLY A 62 82.81 29.35 -31.71
CA GLY A 62 84.20 28.88 -31.73
C GLY A 62 84.40 27.39 -31.41
N THR A 63 83.38 26.56 -31.63
CA THR A 63 83.40 25.11 -31.37
C THR A 63 83.75 24.34 -32.65
N SER A 64 84.74 23.44 -32.61
CA SER A 64 85.09 22.58 -33.75
C SER A 64 84.07 21.45 -33.94
N GLU A 65 83.95 20.90 -35.16
CA GLU A 65 83.10 19.74 -35.48
C GLU A 65 83.32 18.56 -34.51
N GLN A 66 84.56 18.36 -34.07
CA GLN A 66 84.95 17.36 -33.07
C GLN A 66 84.36 17.62 -31.67
N GLN A 67 84.23 18.88 -31.25
CA GLN A 67 83.60 19.24 -29.98
C GLN A 67 82.07 19.08 -30.03
N PHE A 68 81.47 19.25 -31.21
CA PHE A 68 80.05 19.01 -31.41
C PHE A 68 79.71 17.51 -31.32
N VAL A 69 80.51 16.65 -31.96
CA VAL A 69 80.36 15.18 -31.85
C VAL A 69 80.55 14.71 -30.42
N GLU A 70 81.57 15.20 -29.71
CA GLU A 70 81.79 14.88 -28.28
C GLU A 70 80.61 15.31 -27.40
N THR A 71 80.00 16.48 -27.67
CA THR A 71 78.82 16.95 -26.94
C THR A 71 77.58 16.09 -27.25
N ARG A 72 77.35 15.74 -28.52
CA ARG A 72 76.21 14.90 -28.91
C ARG A 72 76.36 13.48 -28.39
N ALA A 73 77.55 12.89 -28.48
CA ALA A 73 77.87 11.58 -27.92
C ALA A 73 77.59 11.54 -26.41
N ARG A 74 77.97 12.60 -25.69
CA ARG A 74 77.68 12.73 -24.26
C ARG A 74 76.18 12.85 -23.98
N SER A 75 75.45 13.70 -24.71
CA SER A 75 73.99 13.86 -24.56
C SER A 75 73.26 12.53 -24.78
N THR A 76 73.56 11.83 -25.87
CA THR A 76 72.91 10.55 -26.20
C THR A 76 73.33 9.45 -25.23
N ALA A 77 74.55 9.51 -24.68
CA ALA A 77 74.97 8.62 -23.61
C ALA A 77 74.26 8.93 -22.27
N GLU A 78 74.00 10.21 -21.97
CA GLU A 78 73.21 10.62 -20.80
C GLU A 78 71.75 10.15 -20.93
N GLU A 79 71.15 10.26 -22.13
CA GLU A 79 69.82 9.69 -22.47
C GLU A 79 69.79 8.16 -22.22
N PHE A 80 70.76 7.40 -22.76
CA PHE A 80 70.80 5.96 -22.53
C PHE A 80 71.07 5.57 -21.06
N GLN A 81 71.89 6.35 -20.35
CA GLN A 81 72.11 6.16 -18.92
C GLN A 81 70.83 6.33 -18.11
N GLU A 82 69.98 7.31 -18.47
CA GLU A 82 68.69 7.54 -17.81
C GLU A 82 67.75 6.35 -18.03
N ALA A 83 67.64 5.85 -19.26
CA ALA A 83 66.85 4.66 -19.58
C ALA A 83 67.34 3.40 -18.82
N VAL A 84 68.64 3.14 -18.79
CA VAL A 84 69.20 1.98 -18.05
C VAL A 84 68.96 2.10 -16.56
N ARG A 85 69.16 3.29 -15.97
CA ARG A 85 68.88 3.50 -14.54
C ARG A 85 67.41 3.29 -14.22
N GLN A 86 66.51 3.82 -15.04
CA GLN A 86 65.08 3.62 -14.85
C GLN A 86 64.71 2.12 -14.87
N VAL A 87 65.28 1.33 -15.78
CA VAL A 87 65.04 -0.12 -15.81
C VAL A 87 65.55 -0.80 -14.53
N ASN A 88 66.77 -0.47 -14.09
CA ASN A 88 67.35 -1.08 -12.89
C ASN A 88 66.56 -0.69 -11.64
N ASP A 89 66.19 0.59 -11.50
CA ASP A 89 65.37 1.09 -10.38
C ASP A 89 63.99 0.40 -10.34
N LEU A 90 63.36 0.19 -11.50
CA LEU A 90 62.10 -0.54 -11.61
C LEU A 90 62.24 -2.04 -11.31
N GLN A 91 63.33 -2.69 -11.74
CA GLN A 91 63.56 -4.11 -11.44
C GLN A 91 63.87 -4.35 -9.96
N ASP A 92 64.57 -3.41 -9.32
CA ASP A 92 64.84 -3.45 -7.88
C ASP A 92 63.56 -3.23 -7.06
N ALA A 93 62.70 -2.30 -7.48
CA ALA A 93 61.42 -2.03 -6.82
C ALA A 93 60.35 -3.09 -7.10
N TYR A 94 60.33 -3.68 -8.30
CA TYR A 94 59.34 -4.66 -8.75
C TYR A 94 60.03 -5.93 -9.28
N PRO A 95 60.44 -6.86 -8.41
CA PRO A 95 61.17 -8.07 -8.81
C PRO A 95 60.42 -9.01 -9.76
N LYS A 96 59.07 -8.90 -9.81
CA LYS A 96 58.20 -9.67 -10.72
C LYS A 96 58.14 -9.07 -12.13
N TRP A 97 58.56 -7.82 -12.32
CA TRP A 97 58.50 -7.13 -13.61
C TRP A 97 59.67 -7.52 -14.50
N THR A 98 59.38 -8.01 -15.71
CA THR A 98 60.39 -8.31 -16.73
C THR A 98 60.03 -7.68 -18.08
N PRO A 99 60.70 -6.59 -18.50
CA PRO A 99 60.37 -5.89 -19.75
C PRO A 99 60.82 -6.62 -21.02
N GLY A 100 61.65 -7.66 -20.92
CA GLY A 100 62.15 -8.40 -22.09
C GLY A 100 63.06 -7.61 -23.03
N ILE A 101 63.67 -6.52 -22.56
CA ILE A 101 64.50 -5.59 -23.37
C ILE A 101 66.01 -5.84 -23.26
N ASP A 102 66.47 -6.81 -22.46
CA ASP A 102 67.90 -7.02 -22.19
C ASP A 102 68.74 -7.16 -23.47
N ALA A 103 68.23 -7.90 -24.45
CA ALA A 103 68.90 -8.09 -25.74
C ALA A 103 69.01 -6.77 -26.55
N ARG A 104 68.04 -5.86 -26.41
CA ARG A 104 68.06 -4.54 -27.05
C ARG A 104 69.03 -3.61 -26.33
N LEU A 105 69.03 -3.59 -24.99
CA LEU A 105 70.00 -2.82 -24.20
C LEU A 105 71.44 -3.25 -24.52
N GLN A 106 71.70 -4.56 -24.65
CA GLN A 106 73.00 -5.09 -25.08
C GLN A 106 73.36 -4.70 -26.52
N SER A 107 72.37 -4.59 -27.42
CA SER A 107 72.58 -4.13 -28.80
C SER A 107 73.01 -2.66 -28.84
N ILE A 108 72.27 -1.78 -28.16
CA ILE A 108 72.59 -0.35 -28.05
C ILE A 108 73.96 -0.13 -27.41
N GLU A 109 74.28 -0.87 -26.34
CA GLU A 109 75.60 -0.87 -25.71
C GLU A 109 76.71 -1.25 -26.70
N GLY A 110 76.48 -2.28 -27.52
CA GLY A 110 77.38 -2.70 -28.58
C GLY A 110 77.62 -1.61 -29.62
N ASP A 111 76.57 -0.89 -30.00
CA ASP A 111 76.64 0.22 -30.96
C ASP A 111 77.38 1.44 -30.39
N PHE A 112 77.15 1.80 -29.11
CA PHE A 112 77.94 2.80 -28.39
C PHE A 112 79.42 2.42 -28.33
N ARG A 113 79.73 1.14 -28.05
CA ARG A 113 81.11 0.64 -28.03
C ARG A 113 81.76 0.80 -29.41
N GLY A 114 81.01 0.57 -30.48
CA GLY A 114 81.44 0.83 -31.86
C GLY A 114 81.83 2.29 -32.11
N GLN A 115 81.22 3.24 -31.39
CA GLN A 115 81.50 4.67 -31.45
C GLN A 115 82.46 5.18 -30.36
N SER A 116 83.23 4.28 -29.73
CA SER A 116 84.19 4.58 -28.64
C SER A 116 83.57 5.06 -27.32
N VAL A 117 82.31 4.74 -27.03
CA VAL A 117 81.66 4.96 -25.72
C VAL A 117 81.42 3.62 -25.06
N THR A 118 81.89 3.42 -23.83
CA THR A 118 81.67 2.15 -23.10
C THR A 118 80.65 2.34 -22.00
N PHE A 119 79.73 1.39 -21.86
CA PHE A 119 78.66 1.39 -20.87
C PHE A 119 78.73 0.16 -19.95
N ASP A 120 78.36 0.35 -18.70
CA ASP A 120 78.05 -0.69 -17.74
C ASP A 120 76.54 -0.73 -17.53
N LEU A 121 75.90 -1.81 -17.99
CA LEU A 121 74.44 -1.96 -17.92
C LEU A 121 73.94 -2.23 -16.49
N GLU A 122 74.77 -2.76 -15.59
CA GLU A 122 74.36 -2.99 -14.19
C GLU A 122 74.29 -1.68 -13.40
N THR A 123 75.20 -0.75 -13.67
CA THR A 123 75.28 0.52 -12.91
C THR A 123 74.78 1.75 -13.68
N GLY A 124 74.54 1.60 -14.99
CA GLY A 124 74.24 2.69 -15.92
C GLY A 124 75.41 3.65 -16.14
N ALA A 125 76.63 3.35 -15.66
CA ALA A 125 77.78 4.22 -15.81
C ALA A 125 78.35 4.18 -17.23
N PHE A 126 78.89 5.31 -17.73
CA PHE A 126 79.52 5.37 -19.04
C PHE A 126 80.85 6.15 -19.04
N ASP A 127 81.71 5.82 -20.00
CA ASP A 127 82.98 6.51 -20.25
C ASP A 127 83.12 6.87 -21.74
N LEU A 128 83.58 8.10 -22.00
CA LEU A 128 83.83 8.61 -23.35
C LEU A 128 85.31 8.35 -23.71
N GLY A 129 85.54 7.34 -24.55
CA GLY A 129 86.88 7.01 -25.02
C GLY A 129 87.51 8.10 -25.87
N SER A 130 88.84 8.12 -25.96
CA SER A 130 89.59 9.12 -26.74
C SER A 130 89.26 9.17 -28.24
N GLY A 131 88.61 8.13 -28.77
CA GLY A 131 88.22 7.98 -30.17
C GLY A 131 86.91 8.69 -30.56
N VAL A 132 86.08 9.11 -29.59
CA VAL A 132 84.72 9.67 -29.81
C VAL A 132 84.71 10.87 -30.76
N LYS A 133 85.79 11.65 -30.82
CA LYS A 133 85.93 12.83 -31.69
C LYS A 133 85.94 12.51 -33.19
N ASN A 134 86.16 11.23 -33.56
CA ASN A 134 86.14 10.75 -34.94
C ASN A 134 84.90 9.90 -35.25
N SER A 135 83.94 9.81 -34.32
CA SER A 135 82.71 9.03 -34.46
C SER A 135 81.71 9.71 -35.39
N GLU A 136 80.76 8.93 -35.90
CA GLU A 136 79.78 9.42 -36.88
C GLU A 136 78.59 10.07 -36.17
N LEU A 137 78.32 11.34 -36.47
CA LEU A 137 77.19 12.08 -35.89
C LEU A 137 75.83 11.39 -36.17
N GLN A 138 75.69 10.82 -37.37
CA GLN A 138 74.47 10.14 -37.80
C GLN A 138 74.18 8.88 -36.98
N GLU A 139 75.21 8.20 -36.48
CA GLU A 139 75.03 7.04 -35.60
C GLU A 139 74.50 7.47 -34.22
N PHE A 140 74.91 8.62 -33.68
CA PHE A 140 74.31 9.14 -32.44
C PHE A 140 72.86 9.62 -32.64
N GLU A 141 72.49 10.11 -33.82
CA GLU A 141 71.08 10.39 -34.15
C GLU A 141 70.25 9.10 -34.25
N ARG A 142 70.81 8.04 -34.85
CA ARG A 142 70.16 6.71 -34.87
C ARG A 142 70.00 6.15 -33.45
N LEU A 143 71.05 6.20 -32.64
CA LEU A 143 71.04 5.74 -31.24
C LEU A 143 70.04 6.50 -30.40
N SER A 144 69.94 7.83 -30.55
CA SER A 144 68.95 8.66 -29.85
C SER A 144 67.51 8.21 -30.18
N ASN A 145 67.19 7.96 -31.45
CA ASN A 145 65.87 7.41 -31.82
C ASN A 145 65.65 5.99 -31.28
N GLU A 146 66.69 5.15 -31.22
CA GLU A 146 66.59 3.79 -30.68
C GLU A 146 66.39 3.78 -29.16
N ILE A 147 66.97 4.77 -28.45
CA ILE A 147 66.73 5.01 -27.03
C ILE A 147 65.29 5.48 -26.81
N ASP A 148 64.79 6.45 -27.60
CA ASP A 148 63.38 6.88 -27.54
C ASP A 148 62.41 5.69 -27.72
N ASP A 149 62.70 4.80 -28.67
CA ASP A 149 61.91 3.58 -28.91
C ASP A 149 61.98 2.59 -27.72
N ILE A 150 63.12 2.49 -27.05
CA ILE A 150 63.27 1.68 -25.83
C ILE A 150 62.52 2.32 -24.66
N GLU A 151 62.62 3.63 -24.44
CA GLU A 151 61.87 4.34 -23.39
C GLU A 151 60.36 4.15 -23.57
N ALA A 152 59.86 4.25 -24.82
CA ALA A 152 58.46 3.95 -25.13
C ALA A 152 58.10 2.47 -24.83
N THR A 153 59.02 1.54 -25.09
CA THR A 153 58.85 0.12 -24.75
C THR A 153 58.82 -0.11 -23.25
N ILE A 154 59.71 0.53 -22.48
CA ILE A 154 59.76 0.49 -21.01
C ILE A 154 58.44 1.02 -20.44
N LYS A 155 58.00 2.20 -20.89
CA LYS A 155 56.72 2.79 -20.47
C LYS A 155 55.56 1.84 -20.73
N SER A 156 55.47 1.28 -21.94
CA SER A 156 54.39 0.36 -22.30
C SER A 156 54.42 -0.93 -21.48
N ALA A 157 55.60 -1.53 -21.29
CA ALA A 157 55.76 -2.78 -20.55
C ALA A 157 55.50 -2.60 -19.05
N PHE A 158 55.88 -1.45 -18.48
CA PHE A 158 55.59 -1.16 -17.08
C PHE A 158 54.10 -0.86 -16.87
N ARG A 159 53.45 -0.14 -17.79
CA ARG A 159 52.00 0.08 -17.76
C ARG A 159 51.23 -1.24 -17.75
N GLU A 160 51.55 -2.15 -18.66
CA GLU A 160 50.89 -3.47 -18.74
C GLU A 160 51.03 -4.27 -17.43
N PHE A 161 52.23 -4.26 -16.85
CA PHE A 161 52.48 -4.89 -15.55
C PHE A 161 51.66 -4.22 -14.42
N ALA A 162 51.64 -2.89 -14.35
CA ALA A 162 50.88 -2.18 -13.33
C ALA A 162 49.36 -2.39 -13.50
N GLU A 163 48.82 -2.46 -14.72
CA GLU A 163 47.42 -2.80 -14.98
C GLU A 163 47.07 -4.22 -14.50
N GLU A 164 47.96 -5.20 -14.71
CA GLU A 164 47.79 -6.58 -14.25
C GLU A 164 47.80 -6.67 -12.70
N GLU A 165 48.72 -5.95 -12.05
CA GLU A 165 48.81 -5.90 -10.60
C GLU A 165 47.58 -5.21 -9.98
N LEU A 166 47.12 -4.09 -10.54
CA LEU A 166 45.90 -3.40 -10.09
C LEU A 166 44.67 -4.30 -10.23
N THR A 167 44.55 -5.05 -11.34
CA THR A 167 43.46 -6.02 -11.54
C THR A 167 43.52 -7.13 -10.50
N THR A 168 44.72 -7.63 -10.19
CA THR A 168 44.92 -8.68 -9.17
C THR A 168 44.51 -8.19 -7.78
N ILE A 169 44.85 -6.95 -7.43
CA ILE A 169 44.43 -6.31 -6.18
C ILE A 169 42.90 -6.17 -6.14
N GLU A 170 42.30 -5.63 -7.21
CA GLU A 170 40.85 -5.44 -7.30
C GLU A 170 40.09 -6.77 -7.16
N ASP A 171 40.50 -7.82 -7.88
CA ASP A 171 39.88 -9.14 -7.80
C ASP A 171 40.02 -9.76 -6.40
N ALA A 172 41.16 -9.55 -5.72
CA ALA A 172 41.35 -10.00 -4.35
C ALA A 172 40.41 -9.27 -3.39
N LEU A 173 40.33 -7.93 -3.45
CA LEU A 173 39.46 -7.15 -2.57
C LEU A 173 37.97 -7.46 -2.82
N LYS A 174 37.54 -7.62 -4.08
CA LYS A 174 36.16 -8.01 -4.41
C LYS A 174 35.74 -9.31 -3.74
N ARG A 175 36.64 -10.29 -3.62
CA ARG A 175 36.33 -11.55 -2.92
C ARG A 175 36.03 -11.35 -1.44
N LEU A 176 36.62 -10.35 -0.78
CA LEU A 176 36.29 -9.98 0.61
C LEU A 176 34.98 -9.18 0.70
N GLU A 177 34.73 -8.30 -0.27
CA GLU A 177 33.49 -7.52 -0.36
C GLU A 177 32.26 -8.41 -0.65
N ASP A 178 32.38 -9.37 -1.57
CA ASP A 178 31.34 -10.33 -1.95
C ASP A 178 30.80 -11.12 -0.75
N VAL A 179 31.63 -11.30 0.28
CA VAL A 179 31.28 -12.02 1.51
C VAL A 179 30.97 -11.10 2.70
N GLY A 180 30.92 -9.79 2.46
CA GLY A 180 30.54 -8.77 3.44
C GLY A 180 31.58 -8.48 4.52
N VAL A 181 32.85 -8.85 4.33
CA VAL A 181 33.90 -8.62 5.35
C VAL A 181 34.41 -7.18 5.31
N ILE A 182 34.40 -6.56 4.13
CA ILE A 182 34.83 -5.18 3.88
C ILE A 182 33.85 -4.47 2.95
N GLN A 183 34.06 -3.16 2.77
CA GLN A 183 33.50 -2.38 1.66
C GLN A 183 34.65 -1.76 0.87
N ILE A 184 34.56 -1.78 -0.47
CA ILE A 184 35.59 -1.17 -1.32
C ILE A 184 35.24 0.30 -1.55
N ASP A 185 36.03 1.20 -0.99
CA ASP A 185 35.81 2.64 -1.13
C ASP A 185 36.24 3.18 -2.49
N ARG A 186 37.28 2.60 -3.08
CA ARG A 186 37.91 3.12 -4.29
C ARG A 186 38.56 2.04 -5.15
N LEU A 187 38.48 2.24 -6.47
CA LEU A 187 39.20 1.46 -7.47
C LEU A 187 40.17 2.36 -8.23
N TYR A 188 41.27 1.76 -8.67
CA TYR A 188 42.38 2.44 -9.35
C TYR A 188 42.46 2.04 -10.82
N SER A 189 42.82 2.99 -11.68
CA SER A 189 43.01 2.78 -13.11
C SER A 189 44.11 3.71 -13.63
N LEU A 190 44.89 3.24 -14.61
CA LEU A 190 45.97 4.03 -15.22
C LEU A 190 45.49 4.82 -16.44
N GLU A 191 46.06 6.00 -16.68
CA GLU A 191 45.80 6.80 -17.89
C GLU A 191 46.90 6.56 -18.96
N GLU A 192 46.54 6.65 -20.25
CA GLU A 192 47.48 6.28 -21.32
C GLU A 192 48.68 7.24 -21.47
N ASP A 193 48.49 8.50 -21.11
CA ASP A 193 49.46 9.57 -21.27
C ASP A 193 50.39 9.78 -20.07
N GLU A 194 50.15 9.10 -18.96
CA GLU A 194 50.98 9.11 -17.74
C GLU A 194 52.41 8.61 -17.97
N SER A 195 53.35 9.13 -17.21
CA SER A 195 54.74 8.72 -17.19
C SER A 195 54.97 7.50 -16.29
N VAL A 196 56.12 6.83 -16.44
CA VAL A 196 56.48 5.68 -15.58
C VAL A 196 56.38 6.01 -14.07
N PRO A 197 56.89 7.16 -13.58
CA PRO A 197 56.70 7.53 -12.17
C PRO A 197 55.23 7.68 -11.75
N GLU A 198 54.36 8.19 -12.62
CA GLU A 198 52.92 8.32 -12.32
C GLU A 198 52.24 6.94 -12.25
N TYR A 199 52.67 5.98 -13.08
CA TYR A 199 52.24 4.58 -12.94
C TYR A 199 52.72 3.95 -11.63
N GLN A 200 53.96 4.21 -11.22
CA GLN A 200 54.50 3.74 -9.93
C GLN A 200 53.71 4.32 -8.75
N ASP A 201 53.49 5.64 -8.74
CA ASP A 201 52.74 6.33 -7.69
C ASP A 201 51.31 5.74 -7.56
N THR A 202 50.65 5.45 -8.68
CA THR A 202 49.30 4.87 -8.67
C THR A 202 49.29 3.43 -8.16
N LEU A 203 50.26 2.60 -8.57
CA LEU A 203 50.39 1.22 -8.10
C LEU A 203 50.73 1.16 -6.60
N GLU A 204 51.67 1.99 -6.13
CA GLU A 204 52.06 2.04 -4.71
C GLU A 204 50.91 2.52 -3.83
N LEU A 205 50.13 3.51 -4.29
CA LEU A 205 48.94 3.97 -3.60
C LEU A 205 47.89 2.86 -3.50
N ALA A 206 47.63 2.14 -4.59
CA ALA A 206 46.69 1.01 -4.60
C ALA A 206 47.15 -0.12 -3.67
N ARG A 207 48.44 -0.46 -3.65
CA ARG A 207 49.01 -1.45 -2.72
C ARG A 207 48.85 -1.03 -1.27
N THR A 208 49.12 0.23 -0.95
CA THR A 208 48.99 0.77 0.42
C THR A 208 47.55 0.65 0.91
N GLU A 209 46.58 1.12 0.12
CA GLU A 209 45.16 1.06 0.50
C GLU A 209 44.64 -0.39 0.56
N ALA A 210 45.09 -1.26 -0.35
CA ALA A 210 44.76 -2.67 -0.31
C ALA A 210 45.30 -3.35 0.96
N THR A 211 46.53 -3.02 1.39
CA THR A 211 47.10 -3.53 2.63
C THR A 211 46.28 -3.10 3.84
N GLU A 212 45.95 -1.81 3.96
CA GLU A 212 45.09 -1.29 5.05
C GLU A 212 43.71 -1.98 5.06
N THR A 213 43.16 -2.23 3.87
CA THR A 213 41.86 -2.89 3.69
C THR A 213 41.90 -4.35 4.15
N VAL A 214 42.93 -5.11 3.76
CA VAL A 214 43.08 -6.51 4.18
C VAL A 214 43.45 -6.62 5.67
N GLU A 215 44.24 -5.69 6.21
CA GLU A 215 44.49 -5.62 7.66
C GLU A 215 43.19 -5.39 8.46
N THR A 216 42.31 -4.52 7.95
CA THR A 216 40.97 -4.32 8.51
C THR A 216 40.16 -5.61 8.45
N ALA A 217 40.20 -6.33 7.32
CA ALA A 217 39.52 -7.63 7.18
C ALA A 217 40.05 -8.67 8.18
N ILE A 218 41.36 -8.72 8.41
CA ILE A 218 42.01 -9.56 9.41
C ILE A 218 41.48 -9.23 10.82
N GLU A 219 41.37 -7.94 11.15
CA GLU A 219 40.84 -7.52 12.45
C GLU A 219 39.36 -7.87 12.61
N THR A 220 38.54 -7.64 11.59
CA THR A 220 37.12 -8.02 11.56
C THR A 220 36.91 -9.51 11.82
N VAL A 221 37.63 -10.39 11.09
CA VAL A 221 37.52 -11.85 11.30
C VAL A 221 38.05 -12.25 12.68
N ARG A 222 39.08 -11.58 13.19
CA ARG A 222 39.59 -11.82 14.55
C ARG A 222 38.57 -11.42 15.61
N GLU A 223 37.80 -10.35 15.41
CA GLU A 223 36.73 -9.93 16.31
C GLU A 223 35.55 -10.91 16.30
N MET A 224 35.18 -11.44 15.14
CA MET A 224 34.15 -12.49 15.04
C MET A 224 34.47 -13.73 15.92
N GLY A 225 35.76 -14.07 16.07
CA GLY A 225 36.20 -15.17 16.94
C GLY A 225 36.24 -14.87 18.45
N ARG A 226 35.92 -13.64 18.90
CA ARG A 226 36.02 -13.21 20.31
C ARG A 226 34.71 -13.24 21.10
N GLY A 227 33.66 -13.87 20.58
CA GLY A 227 32.36 -14.01 21.26
C GLY A 227 32.42 -14.71 22.63
N ASP A 228 31.27 -14.78 23.31
CA ASP A 228 31.14 -15.37 24.65
C ASP A 228 31.56 -16.86 24.69
N GLU A 229 31.40 -17.55 23.55
CA GLU A 229 31.89 -18.90 23.35
C GLU A 229 33.14 -18.89 22.46
N ARG A 230 34.26 -19.37 23.02
CA ARG A 230 35.54 -19.38 22.31
C ARG A 230 35.57 -20.56 21.33
N PRO A 231 35.81 -20.34 20.03
CA PRO A 231 35.87 -21.43 19.07
C PRO A 231 36.99 -22.42 19.42
N ASN A 232 36.75 -23.70 19.20
CA ASN A 232 37.76 -24.75 19.30
C ASN A 232 38.85 -24.57 18.23
N SER A 233 38.51 -23.90 17.12
CA SER A 233 39.42 -23.62 16.00
C SER A 233 40.28 -22.38 16.15
N VAL A 234 40.24 -21.64 17.28
CA VAL A 234 40.95 -20.35 17.48
C VAL A 234 42.43 -20.42 17.10
N ASP A 235 43.17 -21.45 17.52
CA ASP A 235 44.60 -21.57 17.21
C ASP A 235 44.88 -21.78 15.71
N THR A 236 43.89 -22.21 14.93
CA THR A 236 44.00 -22.37 13.48
C THR A 236 43.56 -21.11 12.75
N VAL A 237 42.48 -20.48 13.22
CA VAL A 237 42.02 -19.16 12.74
C VAL A 237 43.12 -18.11 12.92
N ASP A 238 43.73 -18.02 14.12
CA ASP A 238 44.81 -17.08 14.38
C ASP A 238 46.02 -17.32 13.47
N ARG A 239 46.32 -18.59 13.15
CA ARG A 239 47.41 -18.95 12.22
C ARG A 239 47.08 -18.54 10.79
N ASP A 240 45.86 -18.78 10.32
CA ASP A 240 45.44 -18.37 8.98
C ASP A 240 45.48 -16.83 8.85
N LEU A 241 45.12 -16.09 9.92
CA LEU A 241 45.24 -14.63 9.96
C LEU A 241 46.70 -14.13 10.04
N GLU A 242 47.59 -14.86 10.70
CA GLU A 242 49.04 -14.59 10.69
C GLU A 242 49.66 -14.86 9.30
N ASP A 243 49.24 -15.94 8.63
CA ASP A 243 49.65 -16.27 7.26
C ASP A 243 49.17 -15.20 6.26
N ALA A 244 47.98 -14.63 6.47
CA ALA A 244 47.47 -13.50 5.69
C ALA A 244 48.35 -12.25 5.86
N ALA A 245 48.71 -11.90 7.10
CA ALA A 245 49.58 -10.76 7.37
C ALA A 245 50.97 -10.94 6.75
N ALA A 246 51.53 -12.15 6.81
CA ALA A 246 52.82 -12.45 6.17
C ALA A 246 52.75 -12.33 4.64
N ALA A 247 51.64 -12.73 4.01
CA ALA A 247 51.46 -12.57 2.56
C ALA A 247 51.36 -11.10 2.12
N LEU A 248 50.86 -10.21 2.96
CA LEU A 248 50.84 -8.77 2.69
C LEU A 248 52.25 -8.16 2.67
N GLU A 249 53.20 -8.67 3.46
CA GLU A 249 54.58 -8.19 3.46
C GLU A 249 55.30 -8.42 2.11
N ASP A 250 54.83 -9.39 1.32
CA ASP A 250 55.36 -9.78 0.01
C ASP A 250 54.49 -9.30 -1.18
N ASP A 251 53.54 -8.38 -0.95
CA ASP A 251 52.54 -7.91 -1.93
C ASP A 251 51.70 -9.05 -2.56
N GLU A 252 51.44 -10.14 -1.83
CA GLU A 252 50.66 -11.30 -2.30
C GLU A 252 49.17 -11.22 -1.89
N PHE A 253 48.47 -10.16 -2.32
CA PHE A 253 47.07 -9.88 -1.94
C PHE A 253 46.10 -11.04 -2.16
N GLY A 254 46.23 -11.77 -3.28
CA GLY A 254 45.38 -12.92 -3.56
C GLY A 254 45.50 -14.04 -2.51
N ARG A 255 46.72 -14.27 -1.99
CA ARG A 255 46.99 -15.25 -0.94
C ARG A 255 46.56 -14.73 0.42
N ALA A 256 46.80 -13.45 0.71
CA ALA A 256 46.36 -12.83 1.96
C ALA A 256 44.84 -12.94 2.13
N VAL A 257 44.09 -12.60 1.07
CA VAL A 257 42.62 -12.74 1.04
C VAL A 257 42.18 -14.19 1.17
N GLU A 258 42.83 -15.13 0.50
CA GLU A 258 42.50 -16.56 0.62
C GLU A 258 42.62 -17.04 2.08
N SER A 259 43.70 -16.66 2.77
CA SER A 259 43.89 -17.01 4.18
C SER A 259 42.87 -16.33 5.12
N VAL A 260 42.46 -15.08 4.85
CA VAL A 260 41.37 -14.42 5.61
C VAL A 260 40.04 -15.15 5.41
N LEU A 261 39.73 -15.55 4.17
CA LEU A 261 38.50 -16.28 3.86
C LEU A 261 38.47 -17.68 4.48
N ASP A 262 39.60 -18.40 4.48
CA ASP A 262 39.72 -19.69 5.15
C ASP A 262 39.49 -19.57 6.66
N ALA A 263 40.06 -18.53 7.30
CA ALA A 263 39.84 -18.24 8.71
C ALA A 263 38.36 -17.97 9.01
N ARG A 264 37.70 -17.15 8.18
CA ARG A 264 36.26 -16.85 8.26
C ARG A 264 35.39 -18.09 8.10
N ASP A 265 35.64 -18.89 7.06
CA ASP A 265 34.82 -20.06 6.74
C ASP A 265 34.91 -21.12 7.86
N ARG A 266 36.07 -21.27 8.52
CA ARG A 266 36.17 -22.13 9.71
C ARG A 266 35.31 -21.62 10.87
N LEU A 267 35.33 -20.32 11.15
CA LEU A 267 34.47 -19.73 12.18
C LEU A 267 32.99 -19.95 11.83
N ARG A 268 32.60 -19.68 10.58
CA ARG A 268 31.23 -19.89 10.10
C ARG A 268 30.79 -21.35 10.28
N ASP A 269 31.60 -22.30 9.84
CA ASP A 269 31.26 -23.73 9.91
C ASP A 269 31.13 -24.19 11.36
N GLU A 270 31.97 -23.68 12.28
CA GLU A 270 31.92 -24.01 13.70
C GLU A 270 30.67 -23.42 14.39
N PHE A 271 30.32 -22.17 14.08
CA PHE A 271 29.15 -21.51 14.67
C PHE A 271 27.82 -21.88 14.01
N SER A 272 27.83 -22.53 12.84
CA SER A 272 26.61 -22.84 12.06
C SER A 272 25.57 -23.63 12.87
N GLY A 273 26.00 -24.66 13.61
CA GLY A 273 25.10 -25.47 14.43
C GLY A 273 24.47 -24.68 15.58
N SER A 274 25.27 -23.93 16.33
CA SER A 274 24.78 -23.09 17.44
C SER A 274 23.90 -21.94 16.96
N PHE A 275 24.18 -21.38 15.77
CA PHE A 275 23.37 -20.33 15.17
C PHE A 275 22.00 -20.85 14.74
N GLU A 276 21.94 -21.98 14.04
CA GLU A 276 20.67 -22.59 13.64
C GLU A 276 19.83 -22.97 14.87
N GLU A 277 20.45 -23.58 15.89
CA GLU A 277 19.77 -23.96 17.14
C GLU A 277 19.20 -22.74 17.88
N GLU A 278 19.98 -21.67 18.05
CA GLU A 278 19.51 -20.46 18.73
C GLU A 278 18.46 -19.71 17.90
N ARG A 279 18.62 -19.65 16.58
CA ARG A 279 17.65 -19.04 15.65
C ARG A 279 16.32 -19.78 15.72
N ASP A 280 16.34 -21.10 15.68
CA ASP A 280 15.14 -21.93 15.77
C ASP A 280 14.46 -21.75 17.13
N ALA A 281 15.21 -21.70 18.24
CA ALA A 281 14.64 -21.47 19.58
C ALA A 281 13.92 -20.10 19.70
N VAL A 282 14.47 -19.04 19.09
CA VAL A 282 13.82 -17.72 19.09
C VAL A 282 12.57 -17.71 18.19
N LEU A 283 12.62 -18.34 17.01
CA LEU A 283 11.47 -18.46 16.12
C LEU A 283 10.36 -19.33 16.73
N ASP A 284 10.71 -20.39 17.46
CA ASP A 284 9.75 -21.21 18.19
C ASP A 284 9.01 -20.41 19.28
N LEU A 285 9.69 -19.46 19.94
CA LEU A 285 9.04 -18.53 20.87
C LEU A 285 8.08 -17.57 20.14
N VAL A 286 8.47 -17.00 19.00
CA VAL A 286 7.57 -16.17 18.17
C VAL A 286 6.30 -16.96 17.80
N ASP A 287 6.49 -18.20 17.34
CA ASP A 287 5.41 -19.12 16.99
C ASP A 287 4.51 -19.44 18.19
N ALA A 288 5.10 -19.61 19.39
CA ALA A 288 4.37 -19.84 20.61
C ALA A 288 3.49 -18.63 20.99
N VAL A 289 4.02 -17.41 20.84
CA VAL A 289 3.26 -16.16 21.07
C VAL A 289 2.05 -16.09 20.15
N ARG A 290 2.22 -16.35 18.86
CA ARG A 290 1.13 -16.36 17.88
C ARG A 290 0.08 -17.43 18.17
N ARG A 291 0.50 -18.63 18.59
CA ARG A 291 -0.42 -19.74 18.93
C ARG A 291 -1.19 -19.49 20.21
N ALA A 292 -0.69 -18.67 21.13
CA ALA A 292 -1.36 -18.36 22.38
C ALA A 292 -2.67 -17.56 22.18
N ASN A 293 -2.85 -16.91 21.02
CA ASN A 293 -4.05 -16.16 20.63
C ASN A 293 -4.45 -15.12 21.70
N ILE A 294 -3.48 -14.30 22.08
CA ILE A 294 -3.61 -13.26 23.12
C ILE A 294 -4.11 -11.92 22.57
N ASP A 295 -4.23 -11.76 21.26
CA ASP A 295 -4.49 -10.49 20.56
C ASP A 295 -5.75 -9.75 21.06
N GLY A 296 -6.74 -10.49 21.58
CA GLY A 296 -7.95 -9.91 22.15
C GLY A 296 -7.78 -9.26 23.52
N HIS A 297 -6.62 -9.43 24.16
CA HIS A 297 -6.33 -9.02 25.54
C HIS A 297 -5.08 -8.16 25.69
N VAL A 298 -4.36 -7.89 24.59
CA VAL A 298 -3.13 -7.09 24.60
C VAL A 298 -3.20 -6.00 23.54
N ASP A 299 -2.44 -4.93 23.74
CA ASP A 299 -2.33 -3.86 22.76
C ASP A 299 -1.62 -4.34 21.49
N ALA A 300 -2.07 -3.85 20.33
CA ALA A 300 -1.52 -4.23 19.02
C ALA A 300 -0.01 -3.92 18.88
N GLU A 301 0.50 -2.93 19.63
CA GLU A 301 1.94 -2.57 19.64
C GLU A 301 2.83 -3.75 20.04
N TYR A 302 2.36 -4.63 20.95
CA TYR A 302 3.12 -5.82 21.34
C TYR A 302 3.21 -6.86 20.23
N VAL A 303 2.14 -7.04 19.46
CA VAL A 303 2.09 -7.97 18.31
C VAL A 303 2.98 -7.45 17.18
N ASP A 304 2.89 -6.15 16.88
CA ASP A 304 3.75 -5.49 15.90
C ASP A 304 5.24 -5.60 16.26
N GLU A 305 5.58 -5.57 17.54
CA GLU A 305 6.96 -5.75 18.02
C GLU A 305 7.46 -7.18 17.78
N VAL A 306 6.64 -8.19 18.06
CA VAL A 306 6.98 -9.60 17.81
C VAL A 306 7.23 -9.84 16.32
N ASP A 307 6.38 -9.30 15.44
CA ASP A 307 6.54 -9.39 13.98
C ASP A 307 7.81 -8.68 13.48
N ARG A 308 8.17 -7.55 14.11
CA ARG A 308 9.40 -6.83 13.78
C ARG A 308 10.65 -7.61 14.18
N VAL A 309 10.60 -8.27 15.34
CA VAL A 309 11.69 -9.14 15.81
C VAL A 309 11.82 -10.38 14.92
N GLU A 310 10.72 -11.02 14.52
CA GLU A 310 10.74 -12.13 13.56
C GLU A 310 11.42 -11.71 12.25
N SER A 311 10.99 -10.59 11.66
CA SER A 311 11.58 -10.06 10.42
C SER A 311 13.08 -9.78 10.55
N ALA A 312 13.53 -9.34 11.73
CA ALA A 312 14.94 -9.11 11.99
C ALA A 312 15.73 -10.44 12.05
N ILE A 313 15.16 -11.48 12.63
CA ILE A 313 15.79 -12.82 12.74
C ILE A 313 15.79 -13.54 11.39
N GLU A 314 14.71 -13.43 10.62
CA GLU A 314 14.62 -14.01 9.27
C GLU A 314 15.64 -13.39 8.30
N GLY A 315 16.07 -12.15 8.54
CA GLY A 315 17.13 -11.48 7.79
C GLY A 315 18.55 -11.91 8.16
N LEU A 316 18.74 -12.69 9.22
CA LEU A 316 20.06 -13.23 9.62
C LEU A 316 20.29 -14.56 8.91
N ASP A 317 21.16 -14.55 7.90
CA ASP A 317 21.47 -15.70 7.03
C ASP A 317 22.86 -16.32 7.32
N SER A 318 23.65 -15.73 8.22
CA SER A 318 25.03 -16.13 8.47
C SER A 318 25.26 -16.57 9.91
N ALA A 319 25.96 -17.69 10.07
CA ALA A 319 26.40 -18.19 11.37
C ALA A 319 27.31 -17.23 12.14
N LEU A 320 27.92 -16.27 11.44
CA LEU A 320 28.74 -15.21 12.04
C LEU A 320 27.90 -14.10 12.68
N ASP A 321 26.59 -14.08 12.44
CA ASP A 321 25.64 -13.11 13.01
C ASP A 321 25.09 -13.60 14.38
N LEU A 322 25.67 -14.65 14.96
CA LEU A 322 25.27 -15.19 16.26
C LEU A 322 25.27 -14.11 17.36
N ALA A 323 26.25 -13.21 17.34
CA ALA A 323 26.31 -12.08 18.26
C ALA A 323 25.15 -11.09 18.01
N GLU A 324 24.73 -10.92 16.76
CA GLU A 324 23.60 -10.06 16.41
C GLU A 324 22.27 -10.66 16.88
N LEU A 325 22.13 -11.99 16.88
CA LEU A 325 20.94 -12.72 17.33
C LEU A 325 20.64 -12.54 18.83
N SER A 326 21.65 -12.21 19.64
CA SER A 326 21.48 -11.90 21.07
C SER A 326 20.52 -10.73 21.32
N ARG A 327 20.47 -9.75 20.41
CA ARG A 327 19.64 -8.55 20.54
C ARG A 327 18.16 -8.85 20.24
N PRO A 328 17.78 -9.41 19.07
CA PRO A 328 16.42 -9.88 18.81
C PRO A 328 15.90 -10.84 19.90
N ARG A 329 16.74 -11.76 20.39
CA ARG A 329 16.38 -12.66 21.50
C ARG A 329 16.00 -11.89 22.77
N SER A 330 16.85 -10.94 23.18
CA SER A 330 16.62 -10.14 24.39
C SER A 330 15.39 -9.23 24.25
N GLU A 331 15.17 -8.71 23.04
CA GLU A 331 14.01 -7.90 22.69
C GLU A 331 12.72 -8.72 22.73
N LEU A 332 12.69 -9.91 22.12
CA LEU A 332 11.55 -10.82 22.18
C LEU A 332 11.23 -11.24 23.61
N ARG A 333 12.23 -11.62 24.41
CA ARG A 333 12.05 -12.01 25.82
C ARG A 333 11.40 -10.87 26.61
N ARG A 334 11.88 -9.65 26.42
CA ARG A 334 11.32 -8.46 27.08
C ARG A 334 9.87 -8.21 26.65
N THR A 335 9.58 -8.26 25.35
CA THR A 335 8.21 -8.10 24.83
C THR A 335 7.27 -9.16 25.40
N CYS A 336 7.72 -10.42 25.49
CA CYS A 336 6.97 -11.51 26.11
C CYS A 336 6.64 -11.23 27.59
N VAL A 337 7.62 -10.72 28.36
CA VAL A 337 7.38 -10.31 29.76
C VAL A 337 6.40 -9.15 29.84
N ASP A 338 6.55 -8.14 28.97
CA ASP A 338 5.68 -6.96 28.95
C ASP A 338 4.21 -7.33 28.60
N ILE A 339 4.02 -8.30 27.69
CA ILE A 339 2.70 -8.89 27.38
C ILE A 339 2.06 -9.47 28.64
N VAL A 340 2.77 -10.35 29.35
CA VAL A 340 2.28 -10.99 30.58
C VAL A 340 1.98 -9.94 31.64
N ALA A 341 2.85 -8.95 31.81
CA ALA A 341 2.65 -7.83 32.73
C ALA A 341 1.43 -6.97 32.37
N SER A 342 1.09 -6.83 31.08
CA SER A 342 -0.13 -6.15 30.66
C SER A 342 -1.36 -6.97 31.05
N MET A 343 -1.38 -8.26 30.72
CA MET A 343 -2.49 -9.15 31.04
C MET A 343 -2.72 -9.28 32.56
N GLU A 344 -1.66 -9.34 33.37
CA GLU A 344 -1.77 -9.31 34.85
C GLU A 344 -2.44 -8.02 35.34
N ARG A 345 -2.04 -6.86 34.81
CA ARG A 345 -2.61 -5.56 35.19
C ARG A 345 -4.08 -5.44 34.81
N ASP A 346 -4.44 -5.88 33.61
CA ASP A 346 -5.83 -5.88 33.15
C ASP A 346 -6.70 -6.82 34.00
N LEU A 347 -6.19 -8.02 34.31
CA LEU A 347 -6.90 -8.96 35.17
C LEU A 347 -7.08 -8.39 36.57
N GLU A 348 -6.04 -7.78 37.14
CA GLU A 348 -6.10 -7.16 38.46
C GLU A 348 -7.12 -6.03 38.50
N ARG A 349 -7.18 -5.19 37.45
CA ARG A 349 -8.19 -4.14 37.32
C ARG A 349 -9.60 -4.73 37.29
N ASP A 350 -9.83 -5.70 36.42
CA ASP A 350 -11.16 -6.29 36.21
C ASP A 350 -11.64 -7.01 37.49
N VAL A 351 -10.73 -7.72 38.18
CA VAL A 351 -11.03 -8.36 39.47
C VAL A 351 -11.31 -7.34 40.57
N ARG A 352 -10.58 -6.21 40.63
CA ARG A 352 -10.88 -5.14 41.59
C ARG A 352 -12.29 -4.57 41.38
N THR A 353 -12.68 -4.29 40.13
CA THR A 353 -14.05 -3.86 39.79
C THR A 353 -15.09 -4.87 40.29
N LEU A 354 -14.83 -6.17 40.10
CA LEU A 354 -15.73 -7.22 40.56
C LEU A 354 -15.75 -7.40 42.09
N ARG A 355 -14.64 -7.18 42.79
CA ARG A 355 -14.54 -7.25 44.26
C ARG A 355 -15.25 -6.08 44.94
N ASP A 356 -15.17 -4.90 44.35
CA ASP A 356 -15.77 -3.67 44.90
C ASP A 356 -17.30 -3.64 44.68
N ALA A 357 -17.81 -4.42 43.73
CA ALA A 357 -19.23 -4.52 43.43
C ALA A 357 -19.98 -5.50 44.35
N GLU A 358 -21.23 -5.17 44.68
CA GLU A 358 -22.13 -6.06 45.41
C GLU A 358 -22.75 -7.10 44.45
N LEU A 359 -22.05 -8.22 44.27
CA LEU A 359 -22.42 -9.27 43.31
C LEU A 359 -23.30 -10.36 43.95
N PRO A 360 -24.38 -10.81 43.27
CA PRO A 360 -25.18 -11.94 43.71
C PRO A 360 -24.38 -13.24 43.81
N SER A 361 -24.76 -14.12 44.75
CA SER A 361 -24.06 -15.40 44.96
C SER A 361 -24.03 -16.26 43.69
N GLY A 362 -22.84 -16.74 43.32
CA GLY A 362 -22.63 -17.59 42.16
C GLY A 362 -22.57 -16.85 40.81
N TYR A 363 -22.59 -15.52 40.79
CA TYR A 363 -22.41 -14.73 39.56
C TYR A 363 -20.98 -14.76 39.04
N TYR A 364 -19.99 -14.68 39.93
CA TYR A 364 -18.57 -14.69 39.62
C TYR A 364 -17.80 -15.60 40.59
N THR A 365 -16.82 -16.32 40.08
CA THR A 365 -15.83 -17.05 40.88
C THR A 365 -14.46 -16.54 40.46
N GLU A 366 -13.72 -16.01 41.44
CA GLU A 366 -12.41 -15.44 41.19
C GLU A 366 -11.42 -16.50 40.69
N PRO A 367 -10.73 -16.26 39.56
CA PRO A 367 -9.69 -17.16 39.07
C PRO A 367 -8.54 -17.30 40.07
N ALA A 368 -8.00 -18.51 40.23
CA ALA A 368 -6.89 -18.76 41.17
C ALA A 368 -5.58 -18.04 40.80
N VAL A 369 -5.47 -17.54 39.57
CA VAL A 369 -4.26 -16.91 39.01
C VAL A 369 -4.08 -15.45 39.42
N VAL A 370 -5.09 -14.83 40.04
CA VAL A 370 -5.07 -13.41 40.44
C VAL A 370 -3.94 -13.08 41.42
N ASP A 371 -3.59 -14.02 42.30
CA ASP A 371 -2.53 -13.83 43.29
C ASP A 371 -1.16 -14.37 42.82
N GLU A 372 -1.08 -14.90 41.59
CA GLU A 372 0.19 -15.36 41.01
C GLU A 372 0.96 -14.19 40.41
N ARG A 373 2.30 -14.27 40.50
CA ARG A 373 3.23 -13.30 39.91
C ARG A 373 4.03 -14.02 38.83
N PHE A 374 3.50 -14.05 37.61
CA PHE A 374 4.12 -14.70 36.46
C PHE A 374 5.34 -13.93 35.96
N VAL A 375 5.30 -12.59 35.98
CA VAL A 375 6.45 -11.74 35.61
C VAL A 375 7.69 -12.09 36.43
N ASP A 376 7.56 -12.17 37.77
CA ASP A 376 8.66 -12.54 38.66
C ASP A 376 9.24 -13.93 38.33
N LYS A 377 8.39 -14.89 37.90
CA LYS A 377 8.85 -16.24 37.53
C LYS A 377 9.61 -16.23 36.20
N LEU A 378 9.16 -15.44 35.23
CA LEU A 378 9.76 -15.35 33.90
C LEU A 378 11.11 -14.62 33.91
N ASP A 379 11.26 -13.59 34.75
CA ASP A 379 12.51 -12.85 34.91
C ASP A 379 13.66 -13.73 35.43
N ASP A 380 13.35 -14.76 36.23
CA ASP A 380 14.32 -15.69 36.81
C ASP A 380 14.80 -16.81 35.84
N ILE A 381 14.30 -16.86 34.60
CA ILE A 381 14.62 -17.93 33.63
C ILE A 381 15.51 -17.40 32.50
N ASP A 382 16.77 -17.85 32.47
CA ASP A 382 17.74 -17.48 31.42
C ASP A 382 17.72 -18.39 30.19
N ASP A 383 17.24 -19.62 30.35
CA ASP A 383 17.15 -20.63 29.28
C ASP A 383 15.90 -20.38 28.44
N LEU A 384 16.06 -20.20 27.12
CA LEU A 384 15.00 -19.72 26.25
C LEU A 384 13.87 -20.76 26.07
N ASP A 385 14.21 -22.04 25.97
CA ASP A 385 13.23 -23.12 25.85
C ASP A 385 12.34 -23.18 27.09
N ARG A 386 12.96 -23.19 28.27
CA ARG A 386 12.24 -23.17 29.54
C ARG A 386 11.44 -21.88 29.72
N PHE A 387 11.97 -20.74 29.26
CA PHE A 387 11.26 -19.46 29.29
C PHE A 387 10.00 -19.54 28.42
N SER A 388 10.11 -20.11 27.21
CA SER A 388 9.00 -20.28 26.27
C SER A 388 7.89 -21.15 26.88
N GLU A 389 8.24 -22.29 27.48
CA GLU A 389 7.26 -23.17 28.14
C GLU A 389 6.49 -22.47 29.27
N GLU A 390 7.21 -21.78 30.16
CA GLU A 390 6.60 -21.06 31.29
C GLU A 390 5.79 -19.84 30.82
N TRP A 391 6.23 -19.17 29.76
CA TRP A 391 5.49 -18.05 29.16
C TRP A 391 4.16 -18.52 28.57
N VAL A 392 4.14 -19.65 27.85
CA VAL A 392 2.91 -20.21 27.27
C VAL A 392 1.91 -20.60 28.36
N ASP A 393 2.37 -21.21 29.46
CA ASP A 393 1.49 -21.53 30.61
C ASP A 393 0.89 -20.24 31.20
N ALA A 394 1.73 -19.24 31.47
CA ALA A 394 1.30 -17.96 32.02
C ALA A 394 0.27 -17.26 31.11
N ALA A 395 0.59 -17.09 29.83
CA ALA A 395 -0.26 -16.42 28.84
C ALA A 395 -1.62 -17.13 28.69
N THR A 396 -1.62 -18.47 28.61
CA THR A 396 -2.86 -19.26 28.49
C THR A 396 -3.75 -19.07 29.72
N ARG A 397 -3.16 -19.17 30.92
CA ARG A 397 -3.90 -19.07 32.17
C ARG A 397 -4.44 -17.66 32.42
N LEU A 398 -3.68 -16.62 32.04
CA LEU A 398 -4.12 -15.23 32.10
C LEU A 398 -5.22 -14.94 31.08
N ARG A 399 -5.10 -15.42 29.84
CA ARG A 399 -6.13 -15.28 28.80
C ARG A 399 -7.46 -15.86 29.28
N ASP A 400 -7.46 -17.11 29.75
CA ASP A 400 -8.68 -17.78 30.22
C ASP A 400 -9.31 -17.05 31.43
N ALA A 401 -8.48 -16.46 32.30
CA ALA A 401 -8.94 -15.66 33.42
C ALA A 401 -9.53 -14.32 32.98
N LEU A 402 -8.90 -13.64 32.01
CA LEU A 402 -9.38 -12.39 31.42
C LEU A 402 -10.68 -12.59 30.64
N ASP A 403 -10.80 -13.65 29.85
CA ASP A 403 -12.06 -14.02 29.17
C ASP A 403 -13.23 -14.12 30.17
N THR A 404 -12.96 -14.69 31.34
CA THR A 404 -13.96 -14.85 32.40
C THR A 404 -14.25 -13.54 33.14
N ALA A 405 -13.22 -12.76 33.45
CA ALA A 405 -13.33 -11.56 34.28
C ALA A 405 -13.78 -10.33 33.50
N SER A 406 -13.24 -10.09 32.31
CA SER A 406 -13.37 -8.83 31.57
C SER A 406 -14.81 -8.53 31.18
N THR A 407 -15.52 -9.50 30.60
CA THR A 407 -16.94 -9.33 30.25
C THR A 407 -17.78 -9.02 31.49
N LYS A 408 -17.55 -9.72 32.60
CA LYS A 408 -18.32 -9.50 33.85
C LYS A 408 -17.97 -8.16 34.49
N ALA A 409 -16.70 -7.78 34.49
CA ALA A 409 -16.25 -6.50 35.03
C ALA A 409 -16.84 -5.33 34.24
N ALA A 410 -16.83 -5.41 32.90
CA ALA A 410 -17.46 -4.43 32.03
C ALA A 410 -18.98 -4.34 32.26
N VAL A 411 -19.67 -5.47 32.43
CA VAL A 411 -21.11 -5.49 32.74
C VAL A 411 -21.40 -4.82 34.08
N VAL A 412 -20.59 -5.09 35.09
CA VAL A 412 -20.77 -4.56 36.45
C VAL A 412 -20.46 -3.05 36.50
N ASP A 413 -19.39 -2.61 35.84
CA ASP A 413 -18.99 -1.20 35.76
C ASP A 413 -20.06 -0.34 35.07
N ALA A 414 -20.65 -0.86 33.98
CA ALA A 414 -21.68 -0.17 33.22
C ALA A 414 -23.12 -0.44 33.71
N TYR A 415 -23.30 -1.23 34.79
CA TYR A 415 -24.64 -1.71 35.18
C TYR A 415 -25.58 -0.57 35.59
N ASP A 416 -25.06 0.39 36.36
CA ASP A 416 -25.86 1.49 36.91
C ASP A 416 -26.38 2.46 35.84
N ASP A 417 -25.71 2.53 34.68
CA ASP A 417 -26.16 3.32 33.54
C ASP A 417 -27.36 2.69 32.82
N VAL A 418 -27.59 1.38 33.02
CA VAL A 418 -28.52 0.56 32.21
C VAL A 418 -29.70 0.08 33.02
N VAL A 419 -29.53 -0.14 34.34
CA VAL A 419 -30.58 -0.64 35.23
C VAL A 419 -31.88 0.16 35.11
N GLY A 420 -31.80 1.49 35.03
CA GLY A 420 -32.98 2.34 34.86
C GLY A 420 -33.72 2.12 33.54
N THR A 421 -32.99 1.82 32.45
CA THR A 421 -33.62 1.48 31.15
C THR A 421 -34.33 0.13 31.24
N ILE A 422 -33.74 -0.85 31.92
CA ILE A 422 -34.38 -2.15 32.15
C ILE A 422 -35.67 -1.96 32.99
N GLU A 423 -35.60 -1.19 34.07
CA GLU A 423 -36.76 -0.88 34.93
C GLU A 423 -37.88 -0.17 34.15
N ASP A 424 -37.56 0.89 33.42
CA ASP A 424 -38.52 1.65 32.61
C ASP A 424 -39.22 0.78 31.56
N LYS A 425 -38.46 -0.12 30.91
CA LYS A 425 -38.99 -1.02 29.90
C LYS A 425 -39.87 -2.12 30.50
N LEU A 426 -39.46 -2.69 31.65
CA LEU A 426 -40.32 -3.62 32.40
C LEU A 426 -41.60 -2.95 32.89
N ASP A 427 -41.54 -1.68 33.32
CA ASP A 427 -42.71 -0.90 33.76
C ASP A 427 -43.68 -0.63 32.59
N GLN A 428 -43.15 -0.29 31.42
CA GLN A 428 -43.97 0.11 30.27
C GLN A 428 -44.54 -1.08 29.50
N HIS A 429 -43.78 -2.17 29.39
CA HIS A 429 -44.07 -3.28 28.50
C HIS A 429 -44.17 -4.62 29.21
N GLY A 430 -43.86 -4.73 30.51
CA GLY A 430 -43.89 -6.01 31.23
C GLY A 430 -42.79 -7.01 30.83
N GLU A 431 -42.04 -6.73 29.76
CA GLU A 431 -40.90 -7.52 29.29
C GLU A 431 -39.81 -6.63 28.68
N VAL A 432 -38.57 -7.11 28.72
CA VAL A 432 -37.38 -6.48 28.13
C VAL A 432 -36.55 -7.53 27.43
N THR A 433 -36.17 -7.25 26.19
CA THR A 433 -35.32 -8.12 25.38
C THR A 433 -33.92 -7.54 25.22
N GLY A 434 -32.98 -8.34 24.71
CA GLY A 434 -31.63 -7.85 24.40
C GLY A 434 -31.59 -6.70 23.39
N ASP A 435 -32.52 -6.66 22.43
CA ASP A 435 -32.59 -5.63 21.39
C ASP A 435 -33.08 -4.27 21.93
N ASP A 436 -33.74 -4.27 23.10
CA ASP A 436 -34.19 -3.06 23.78
C ASP A 436 -33.06 -2.30 24.47
N LEU A 437 -31.88 -2.93 24.61
CA LEU A 437 -30.73 -2.39 25.31
C LEU A 437 -29.63 -1.93 24.33
N PRO A 438 -29.13 -0.68 24.44
CA PRO A 438 -28.17 -0.11 23.49
C PRO A 438 -26.72 -0.57 23.75
N MET A 439 -26.52 -1.87 23.91
CA MET A 439 -25.24 -2.43 24.37
C MET A 439 -24.99 -3.84 23.85
N ARG A 440 -23.71 -4.24 23.90
CA ARG A 440 -23.30 -5.61 23.63
C ARG A 440 -23.48 -6.48 24.87
N HIS A 441 -23.67 -7.78 24.67
CA HIS A 441 -23.85 -8.76 25.75
C HIS A 441 -25.04 -8.43 26.68
N ALA A 442 -26.14 -7.93 26.09
CA ALA A 442 -27.36 -7.56 26.82
C ALA A 442 -27.90 -8.70 27.70
N ASP A 443 -27.69 -9.95 27.30
CA ASP A 443 -28.00 -11.16 28.09
C ASP A 443 -27.33 -11.17 29.47
N GLN A 444 -26.10 -10.66 29.60
CA GLN A 444 -25.38 -10.59 30.87
C GLN A 444 -25.96 -9.53 31.81
N PHE A 445 -26.40 -8.39 31.25
CA PHE A 445 -27.06 -7.32 32.01
C PHE A 445 -28.44 -7.77 32.53
N LEU A 446 -29.25 -8.39 31.67
CA LEU A 446 -30.53 -8.98 32.04
C LEU A 446 -30.35 -10.09 33.08
N GLY A 447 -29.38 -10.99 32.87
CA GLY A 447 -29.06 -12.06 33.81
C GLY A 447 -28.58 -11.54 35.19
N LEU A 448 -27.84 -10.43 35.23
CA LEU A 448 -27.46 -9.78 36.49
C LEU A 448 -28.67 -9.13 37.18
N TYR A 449 -29.56 -8.49 36.42
CA TYR A 449 -30.81 -7.92 36.94
C TYR A 449 -31.71 -8.99 37.58
N PHE A 450 -31.93 -10.12 36.89
CA PHE A 450 -32.69 -11.25 37.40
C PHE A 450 -32.14 -11.80 38.72
N ARG A 451 -30.81 -11.83 38.89
CA ARG A 451 -30.20 -12.33 40.14
C ARG A 451 -30.31 -11.35 41.30
N ARG A 452 -30.48 -10.05 41.02
CA ARG A 452 -30.68 -9.01 42.03
C ARG A 452 -32.16 -8.85 42.42
N ASN A 453 -33.09 -9.18 41.54
CA ASN A 453 -34.52 -8.94 41.69
C ASN A 453 -35.34 -10.23 41.59
N SER A 454 -36.09 -10.58 42.64
CA SER A 454 -36.83 -11.85 42.73
C SER A 454 -38.22 -11.85 42.07
N ASP A 455 -38.67 -10.70 41.58
CA ASP A 455 -39.99 -10.43 41.00
C ASP A 455 -40.03 -10.57 39.48
N VAL A 456 -38.91 -10.96 38.88
CA VAL A 456 -38.75 -11.13 37.44
C VAL A 456 -38.33 -12.57 37.09
N GLU A 457 -38.73 -13.03 35.91
CA GLU A 457 -38.32 -14.29 35.31
C GLU A 457 -37.39 -14.01 34.12
N PHE A 458 -36.35 -14.83 33.95
CA PHE A 458 -35.38 -14.70 32.87
C PHE A 458 -35.25 -15.99 32.09
N ASP A 459 -35.44 -15.92 30.77
CA ASP A 459 -35.14 -17.00 29.84
C ASP A 459 -33.75 -16.75 29.21
N PRO A 460 -32.76 -17.62 29.45
CA PRO A 460 -31.41 -17.45 28.89
C PRO A 460 -31.31 -17.90 27.42
N ASP A 461 -32.20 -18.76 26.93
CA ASP A 461 -32.17 -19.24 25.54
C ASP A 461 -32.76 -18.19 24.57
N VAL A 462 -33.66 -17.35 25.08
CA VAL A 462 -34.19 -16.17 24.42
C VAL A 462 -34.04 -15.01 25.40
N PRO A 463 -32.98 -14.17 25.33
CA PRO A 463 -32.54 -13.26 26.40
C PRO A 463 -33.61 -12.19 26.68
N VAL A 464 -34.61 -12.59 27.47
CA VAL A 464 -35.83 -11.85 27.75
C VAL A 464 -36.10 -11.95 29.23
N LEU A 465 -36.37 -10.79 29.81
CA LEU A 465 -36.69 -10.63 31.21
C LEU A 465 -38.13 -10.17 31.33
N LYS A 466 -38.94 -10.88 32.14
CA LYS A 466 -40.37 -10.63 32.31
C LYS A 466 -40.69 -10.34 33.75
N ARG A 467 -41.59 -9.39 34.01
CA ARG A 467 -42.10 -9.16 35.36
C ARG A 467 -43.30 -10.08 35.62
N GLY A 468 -43.27 -10.84 36.72
CA GLY A 468 -44.38 -11.73 37.11
C GLY A 468 -45.65 -10.97 37.53
N ASP A 469 -46.78 -11.70 37.68
CA ASP A 469 -48.13 -11.26 38.10
C ASP A 469 -48.39 -9.75 37.96
N VAL A 470 -48.34 -9.25 36.73
CA VAL A 470 -48.75 -7.89 36.38
C VAL A 470 -50.26 -7.74 36.60
N GLU A 471 -50.67 -6.62 37.20
CA GLU A 471 -52.09 -6.30 37.36
C GLU A 471 -52.79 -6.35 36.00
N THR A 472 -53.91 -7.06 35.91
CA THR A 472 -54.66 -7.19 34.66
C THR A 472 -55.96 -6.40 34.71
N TYR A 473 -56.34 -5.81 33.59
CA TYR A 473 -57.52 -4.96 33.45
C TYR A 473 -58.41 -5.40 32.28
N GLU A 474 -59.64 -4.90 32.24
CA GLU A 474 -60.54 -5.05 31.10
C GLU A 474 -60.33 -3.92 30.09
N LEU A 475 -60.17 -4.26 28.81
CA LEU A 475 -60.09 -3.30 27.70
C LEU A 475 -61.31 -3.44 26.80
N GLY A 476 -62.22 -2.47 26.88
CA GLY A 476 -63.34 -2.31 25.94
C GLY A 476 -62.88 -1.63 24.65
N VAL A 477 -63.29 -2.15 23.50
CA VAL A 477 -63.08 -1.52 22.20
C VAL A 477 -64.43 -1.36 21.53
N ASP A 478 -64.87 -0.11 21.42
CA ASP A 478 -66.04 0.30 20.68
C ASP A 478 -65.61 0.67 19.25
N ILE A 479 -66.28 0.10 18.26
CA ILE A 479 -66.05 0.38 16.84
C ILE A 479 -67.27 1.07 16.23
N ALA A 480 -67.04 2.03 15.34
CA ALA A 480 -68.08 2.71 14.57
C ALA A 480 -67.63 2.93 13.12
N TYR A 481 -68.56 2.93 12.18
CA TYR A 481 -68.35 3.33 10.78
C TYR A 481 -69.02 4.68 10.53
N GLU A 482 -68.40 5.55 9.75
CA GLU A 482 -68.93 6.88 9.39
C GLU A 482 -70.37 6.80 8.83
N ARG A 483 -70.70 5.74 8.08
CA ARG A 483 -72.02 5.52 7.48
C ARG A 483 -72.52 4.07 7.63
N GLY A 484 -73.83 3.95 7.81
CA GLY A 484 -74.49 2.64 7.83
C GLY A 484 -74.53 1.97 6.46
N GLY A 485 -74.44 0.64 6.44
CA GLY A 485 -74.46 -0.14 5.21
C GLY A 485 -74.83 -1.61 5.43
N GLU A 486 -74.30 -2.47 4.57
CA GLU A 486 -74.39 -3.93 4.74
C GLU A 486 -73.73 -4.38 6.06
N THR A 487 -74.04 -5.59 6.52
CA THR A 487 -73.40 -6.13 7.71
C THR A 487 -71.93 -6.40 7.40
N ARG A 488 -71.02 -5.79 8.16
CA ARG A 488 -69.56 -5.91 8.05
C ARG A 488 -68.99 -6.69 9.24
N ARG A 489 -67.78 -7.21 9.08
CA ARG A 489 -67.08 -8.02 10.09
C ARG A 489 -65.70 -7.43 10.37
N ALA A 490 -65.62 -6.57 11.39
CA ALA A 490 -64.36 -5.96 11.80
C ALA A 490 -63.56 -6.91 12.70
N THR A 491 -62.24 -6.94 12.53
CA THR A 491 -61.31 -7.73 13.36
C THR A 491 -60.46 -6.78 14.18
N ILE A 492 -60.45 -6.95 15.50
CA ILE A 492 -59.61 -6.18 16.42
C ILE A 492 -58.56 -7.12 17.01
N GLU A 493 -57.30 -6.75 16.90
CA GLU A 493 -56.17 -7.42 17.52
C GLU A 493 -55.55 -6.50 18.57
N VAL A 494 -55.25 -7.05 19.76
CA VAL A 494 -54.52 -6.36 20.82
C VAL A 494 -53.22 -7.13 21.08
N THR A 495 -52.08 -6.45 20.95
CA THR A 495 -50.75 -7.02 21.17
C THR A 495 -49.89 -6.10 22.05
N GLY A 496 -49.12 -6.70 22.96
CA GLY A 496 -48.21 -5.97 23.85
C GLY A 496 -48.00 -6.68 25.18
N GLY A 497 -46.80 -6.54 25.76
CA GLY A 497 -46.44 -7.13 27.05
C GLY A 497 -46.79 -8.60 27.24
N GLY A 498 -46.39 -9.43 26.28
CA GLY A 498 -46.69 -10.87 26.26
C GLY A 498 -48.17 -11.23 26.04
N TYR A 499 -49.07 -10.26 25.89
CA TYR A 499 -50.49 -10.46 25.60
C TYR A 499 -50.75 -10.35 24.09
N SER A 500 -51.46 -11.33 23.52
CA SER A 500 -51.95 -11.30 22.14
C SER A 500 -53.31 -11.97 22.08
N LYS A 501 -54.35 -11.20 21.73
CA LYS A 501 -55.69 -11.73 21.47
C LYS A 501 -56.35 -11.00 20.30
N THR A 502 -57.21 -11.72 19.60
CA THR A 502 -58.00 -11.21 18.48
C THR A 502 -59.48 -11.41 18.78
N ALA A 503 -60.30 -10.40 18.47
CA ALA A 503 -61.75 -10.45 18.54
C ALA A 503 -62.36 -10.00 17.21
N THR A 504 -63.58 -10.45 16.93
CA THR A 504 -64.29 -10.09 15.71
C THR A 504 -65.67 -9.56 16.05
N VAL A 505 -66.05 -8.43 15.45
CA VAL A 505 -67.31 -7.74 15.70
C VAL A 505 -68.10 -7.64 14.39
N GLU A 506 -69.31 -8.18 14.39
CA GLU A 506 -70.23 -8.05 13.26
C GLU A 506 -71.21 -6.89 13.49
N THR A 507 -71.21 -5.89 12.60
CA THR A 507 -72.09 -4.73 12.74
C THR A 507 -72.40 -4.05 11.39
N ARG A 508 -73.49 -3.27 11.35
CA ARG A 508 -73.84 -2.39 10.21
C ARG A 508 -73.36 -0.95 10.38
N VAL A 509 -73.13 -0.51 11.62
CA VAL A 509 -72.84 0.88 11.97
C VAL A 509 -71.88 0.96 13.14
N ALA A 510 -72.19 0.32 14.26
CA ALA A 510 -71.36 0.33 15.46
C ALA A 510 -71.47 -0.97 16.25
N GLY A 511 -70.40 -1.38 16.91
CA GLY A 511 -70.34 -2.60 17.72
C GLY A 511 -69.26 -2.47 18.79
N SER A 512 -69.16 -3.43 19.68
CA SER A 512 -68.17 -3.41 20.74
C SER A 512 -67.66 -4.81 21.07
N THR A 513 -66.43 -4.87 21.58
CA THR A 513 -65.82 -6.08 22.12
C THR A 513 -65.06 -5.75 23.40
N THR A 514 -64.83 -6.75 24.24
CA THR A 514 -64.04 -6.60 25.47
C THR A 514 -62.94 -7.64 25.48
N PHE A 515 -61.73 -7.19 25.80
CA PHE A 515 -60.57 -8.03 26.06
C PHE A 515 -60.36 -8.12 27.56
N GLU A 516 -60.49 -9.34 28.09
CA GLU A 516 -60.28 -9.63 29.52
C GLU A 516 -58.82 -10.02 29.79
N GLU A 517 -58.38 -9.75 31.01
CA GLU A 517 -57.04 -10.08 31.53
C GLU A 517 -55.90 -9.41 30.74
N VAL A 518 -56.08 -8.14 30.33
CA VAL A 518 -55.05 -7.37 29.62
C VAL A 518 -54.04 -6.85 30.64
N PRO A 519 -52.75 -7.21 30.55
CA PRO A 519 -51.73 -6.74 31.49
C PRO A 519 -51.63 -5.21 31.52
N ALA A 520 -51.28 -4.65 32.68
CA ALA A 520 -50.95 -3.25 32.79
C ALA A 520 -49.76 -2.90 31.87
N GLY A 521 -49.86 -1.80 31.12
CA GLY A 521 -48.81 -1.36 30.20
C GLY A 521 -49.34 -0.81 28.88
N THR A 522 -48.43 -0.56 27.94
CA THR A 522 -48.77 -0.05 26.60
C THR A 522 -49.03 -1.20 25.64
N HIS A 523 -50.21 -1.19 25.02
CA HIS A 523 -50.66 -2.18 24.02
C HIS A 523 -50.91 -1.51 22.68
N THR A 524 -50.63 -2.23 21.60
CA THR A 524 -51.02 -1.85 20.24
C THR A 524 -52.33 -2.51 19.89
N ILE A 525 -53.27 -1.71 19.40
CA ILE A 525 -54.56 -2.16 18.90
C ILE A 525 -54.56 -1.97 17.38
N SER A 526 -54.77 -3.06 16.66
CA SER A 526 -54.94 -3.07 15.20
C SER A 526 -56.39 -3.45 14.89
N ALA A 527 -57.15 -2.56 14.27
CA ALA A 527 -58.54 -2.79 13.92
C ALA A 527 -58.71 -2.77 12.39
N GLU A 528 -59.07 -3.92 11.84
CA GLU A 528 -59.37 -4.12 10.43
C GLU A 528 -60.89 -4.00 10.19
N PRO A 529 -61.37 -3.14 9.29
CA PRO A 529 -62.80 -2.91 9.09
C PRO A 529 -63.55 -4.05 8.39
N GLY A 530 -62.84 -4.99 7.76
CA GLY A 530 -63.46 -6.09 6.99
C GLY A 530 -64.20 -5.65 5.72
N ASP A 531 -64.04 -4.39 5.33
CA ASP A 531 -64.57 -3.76 4.11
C ASP A 531 -63.47 -2.84 3.57
N GLY A 532 -63.03 -3.08 2.33
CA GLY A 532 -61.91 -2.37 1.72
C GLY A 532 -62.18 -0.89 1.41
N ALA A 533 -63.42 -0.43 1.58
CA ALA A 533 -63.74 1.00 1.49
C ALA A 533 -63.28 1.80 2.73
N PHE A 534 -62.88 1.14 3.82
CA PHE A 534 -62.51 1.79 5.09
C PHE A 534 -61.06 1.49 5.48
N ALA A 535 -60.45 2.43 6.20
CA ALA A 535 -59.06 2.33 6.66
C ALA A 535 -58.86 1.30 7.79
N VAL A 536 -57.72 0.60 7.78
CA VAL A 536 -57.21 -0.08 8.99
C VAL A 536 -56.75 0.98 10.00
N VAL A 537 -57.14 0.83 11.26
CA VAL A 537 -56.74 1.74 12.34
C VAL A 537 -55.75 1.04 13.25
N LYS A 538 -54.56 1.63 13.43
CA LYS A 538 -53.56 1.20 14.42
C LYS A 538 -53.39 2.26 15.49
N ARG A 539 -53.45 1.86 16.76
CA ARG A 539 -53.39 2.79 17.89
C ARG A 539 -52.68 2.17 19.09
N GLU A 540 -51.79 2.93 19.72
CA GLU A 540 -51.23 2.58 21.03
C GLU A 540 -52.16 3.04 22.16
N VAL A 541 -52.34 2.19 23.16
CA VAL A 541 -53.20 2.43 24.32
C VAL A 541 -52.47 2.00 25.58
N ALA A 542 -52.34 2.93 26.53
CA ALA A 542 -51.89 2.62 27.88
C ALA A 542 -53.07 2.06 28.70
N VAL A 543 -52.89 0.86 29.24
CA VAL A 543 -53.84 0.17 30.11
C VAL A 543 -53.28 0.19 31.53
N ASP A 544 -53.78 1.08 32.37
CA ASP A 544 -53.40 1.21 33.79
C ASP A 544 -54.60 0.98 34.74
N ARG A 545 -55.78 0.76 34.14
CA ARG A 545 -57.09 0.50 34.75
C ARG A 545 -58.04 0.00 33.68
N ASP A 546 -59.20 -0.50 34.09
CA ASP A 546 -60.29 -0.81 33.16
C ASP A 546 -60.59 0.41 32.28
N THR A 547 -60.45 0.22 30.96
CA THR A 547 -60.45 1.30 29.97
C THR A 547 -61.31 0.91 28.78
N SER A 548 -61.97 1.90 28.18
CA SER A 548 -62.68 1.72 26.91
C SER A 548 -62.16 2.73 25.89
N ILE A 549 -61.93 2.27 24.67
CA ILE A 549 -61.47 3.10 23.56
C ILE A 549 -62.44 3.02 22.40
N GLU A 550 -62.56 4.13 21.67
CA GLU A 550 -63.38 4.24 20.48
C GLU A 550 -62.49 4.25 19.24
N ILE A 551 -62.87 3.44 18.25
CA ILE A 551 -62.26 3.34 16.94
C ILE A 551 -63.33 3.67 15.90
N GLU A 552 -63.12 4.76 15.17
CA GLU A 552 -63.97 5.16 14.06
C GLU A 552 -63.31 4.78 12.72
N PHE A 553 -64.01 3.98 11.93
CA PHE A 553 -63.66 3.65 10.56
C PHE A 553 -64.20 4.72 9.62
N THR A 554 -63.30 5.51 9.05
CA THR A 554 -63.59 6.51 8.02
C THR A 554 -63.44 5.89 6.63
N GLU A 555 -64.32 6.27 5.70
CA GLU A 555 -64.24 5.83 4.31
C GLU A 555 -62.99 6.43 3.66
N GLN A 556 -62.20 5.58 3.00
CA GLN A 556 -61.01 5.99 2.27
C GLN A 556 -61.36 6.39 0.84
N SER A 557 -60.68 7.39 0.31
CA SER A 557 -60.81 7.75 -1.10
C SER A 557 -60.40 6.56 -1.99
N LEU A 558 -60.91 6.49 -3.22
CA LEU A 558 -60.54 5.41 -4.14
C LEU A 558 -59.01 5.37 -4.37
N ARG A 559 -58.34 6.53 -4.35
CA ARG A 559 -56.88 6.66 -4.37
C ARG A 559 -56.24 5.94 -3.18
N ASP A 560 -56.65 6.27 -1.97
CA ASP A 560 -56.09 5.68 -0.74
C ASP A 560 -56.28 4.16 -0.72
N GLN A 561 -57.43 3.68 -1.20
CA GLN A 561 -57.72 2.25 -1.30
C GLN A 561 -56.72 1.54 -2.23
N VAL A 562 -56.50 2.05 -3.44
CA VAL A 562 -55.65 1.38 -4.44
C VAL A 562 -54.15 1.62 -4.25
N CYS A 563 -53.77 2.62 -3.46
CA CYS A 563 -52.38 2.93 -3.14
C CYS A 563 -51.89 2.33 -1.81
N SER A 564 -52.79 1.78 -0.99
CA SER A 564 -52.50 1.28 0.37
C SER A 564 -51.37 0.23 0.45
N ASP A 565 -51.22 -0.61 -0.57
CA ASP A 565 -50.22 -1.69 -0.65
C ASP A 565 -49.03 -1.36 -1.59
N VAL A 566 -48.87 -0.10 -1.99
CA VAL A 566 -47.83 0.34 -2.91
C VAL A 566 -46.76 1.13 -2.16
N ASP A 567 -45.62 0.48 -1.89
CA ASP A 567 -44.46 1.11 -1.22
C ASP A 567 -43.74 2.17 -2.08
N ALA A 568 -44.11 2.31 -3.35
CA ALA A 568 -43.50 3.26 -4.29
C ALA A 568 -44.25 4.59 -4.30
N ASP A 569 -43.52 5.70 -4.24
CA ASP A 569 -44.10 7.03 -4.34
C ASP A 569 -44.55 7.31 -5.78
N MET A 570 -45.85 7.12 -6.02
CA MET A 570 -46.45 7.32 -7.34
C MET A 570 -46.46 8.79 -7.76
N GLU A 571 -46.41 9.74 -6.81
CA GLU A 571 -46.35 11.17 -7.15
C GLU A 571 -45.05 11.51 -7.89
N GLU A 572 -43.95 10.81 -7.60
CA GLU A 572 -42.68 10.97 -8.32
C GLU A 572 -42.71 10.35 -9.73
N LEU A 573 -43.52 9.31 -9.95
CA LEU A 573 -43.61 8.60 -11.24
C LEU A 573 -44.60 9.23 -12.23
N VAL A 574 -45.58 9.99 -11.74
CA VAL A 574 -46.58 10.64 -12.59
C VAL A 574 -45.95 11.55 -13.67
N PRO A 575 -45.02 12.47 -13.36
CA PRO A 575 -44.41 13.35 -14.38
C PRO A 575 -43.71 12.61 -15.52
N GLU A 576 -43.13 11.44 -15.23
CA GLU A 576 -42.47 10.62 -16.26
C GLU A 576 -43.49 9.98 -17.21
N MET A 577 -44.64 9.56 -16.66
CA MET A 577 -45.69 8.85 -17.40
C MET A 577 -46.74 9.79 -17.99
N GLU A 578 -46.83 11.04 -17.52
CA GLU A 578 -47.83 12.04 -17.86
C GLU A 578 -48.00 12.20 -19.38
N SER A 579 -46.90 12.41 -20.10
CA SER A 579 -46.95 12.60 -21.57
C SER A 579 -47.60 11.43 -22.32
N ARG A 580 -47.45 10.22 -21.80
CA ARG A 580 -48.02 9.01 -22.40
C ARG A 580 -49.46 8.82 -21.99
N LEU A 581 -49.79 9.01 -20.71
CA LEU A 581 -51.15 8.92 -20.19
C LEU A 581 -52.05 9.97 -20.86
N GLU A 582 -51.57 11.22 -20.97
CA GLU A 582 -52.26 12.28 -21.72
C GLU A 582 -52.43 11.95 -23.21
N SER A 583 -51.45 11.27 -23.82
CA SER A 583 -51.56 10.87 -25.23
C SER A 583 -52.67 9.85 -25.43
N ILE A 584 -52.75 8.84 -24.55
CA ILE A 584 -53.81 7.82 -24.59
C ILE A 584 -55.16 8.49 -24.31
N PHE A 585 -55.24 9.31 -23.27
CA PHE A 585 -56.46 10.03 -22.91
C PHE A 585 -56.97 10.93 -24.04
N ARG A 586 -56.06 11.61 -24.76
CA ARG A 586 -56.43 12.46 -25.91
C ARG A 586 -56.92 11.66 -27.12
N GLU A 587 -56.47 10.43 -27.27
CA GLU A 587 -56.84 9.54 -28.37
C GLU A 587 -58.16 8.81 -28.09
N GLU A 588 -58.33 8.27 -26.88
CA GLU A 588 -59.43 7.38 -26.51
C GLU A 588 -60.53 8.08 -25.68
N GLY A 589 -60.26 9.24 -25.07
CA GLY A 589 -61.20 9.97 -24.20
C GLY A 589 -61.22 9.52 -22.73
N TYR A 590 -60.50 8.43 -22.41
CA TYR A 590 -60.33 7.91 -21.06
C TYR A 590 -59.01 7.14 -20.96
N VAL A 591 -58.60 6.76 -19.74
CA VAL A 591 -57.53 5.79 -19.51
C VAL A 591 -57.99 4.75 -18.50
N SER A 592 -57.88 3.48 -18.84
CA SER A 592 -58.19 2.33 -17.97
C SER A 592 -56.94 1.51 -17.65
N THR A 593 -56.93 0.82 -16.51
CA THR A 593 -55.94 -0.21 -16.19
C THR A 593 -55.89 -1.34 -17.23
N GLU A 594 -56.96 -1.60 -17.98
CA GLU A 594 -57.02 -2.62 -19.04
C GLU A 594 -56.12 -2.27 -20.25
N MET A 595 -55.81 -0.99 -20.46
CA MET A 595 -55.08 -0.49 -21.64
C MET A 595 -53.58 -0.85 -21.68
N GLY A 596 -53.10 -1.67 -20.72
CA GLY A 596 -51.73 -2.18 -20.72
C GLY A 596 -50.68 -1.08 -20.47
N LEU A 597 -50.71 -0.49 -19.27
CA LEU A 597 -49.78 0.56 -18.87
C LEU A 597 -48.36 0.01 -18.66
N PRO A 598 -47.30 0.80 -18.91
CA PRO A 598 -45.90 0.38 -18.77
C PRO A 598 -45.42 0.32 -17.31
N VAL A 599 -46.28 -0.10 -16.39
CA VAL A 599 -45.98 -0.34 -14.98
C VAL A 599 -46.42 -1.75 -14.60
N ARG A 600 -46.05 -2.22 -13.41
CA ARG A 600 -46.58 -3.49 -12.90
C ARG A 600 -48.10 -3.37 -12.76
N ASP A 601 -48.82 -4.44 -13.08
CA ASP A 601 -50.29 -4.45 -12.98
C ASP A 601 -50.79 -4.07 -11.58
N SER A 602 -50.06 -4.43 -10.52
CA SER A 602 -50.38 -4.02 -9.14
C SER A 602 -50.17 -2.53 -8.83
N HIS A 603 -49.43 -1.82 -9.68
CA HIS A 603 -49.11 -0.39 -9.51
C HIS A 603 -49.98 0.49 -10.43
N ALA A 604 -50.55 -0.08 -11.50
CA ALA A 604 -51.38 0.64 -12.47
C ALA A 604 -52.60 1.35 -11.85
N PRO A 605 -53.38 0.72 -10.94
CA PRO A 605 -54.49 1.38 -10.25
C PRO A 605 -54.07 2.64 -9.48
N CYS A 606 -52.97 2.56 -8.70
CA CYS A 606 -52.47 3.69 -7.92
C CYS A 606 -51.90 4.79 -8.82
N LEU A 607 -51.14 4.43 -9.86
CA LEU A 607 -50.64 5.41 -10.85
C LEU A 607 -51.79 6.20 -11.49
N LEU A 608 -52.86 5.53 -11.93
CA LEU A 608 -54.01 6.19 -12.55
C LEU A 608 -54.78 7.06 -11.55
N ALA A 609 -54.93 6.61 -10.30
CA ALA A 609 -55.58 7.41 -9.25
C ALA A 609 -54.81 8.70 -8.94
N VAL A 610 -53.49 8.63 -8.82
CA VAL A 610 -52.65 9.81 -8.57
C VAL A 610 -52.63 10.74 -9.79
N TRP A 611 -52.50 10.17 -11.01
CA TRP A 611 -52.52 10.97 -12.24
C TRP A 611 -53.87 11.66 -12.48
N GLY A 612 -54.98 10.94 -12.31
CA GLY A 612 -56.33 11.50 -12.48
C GLY A 612 -56.57 12.69 -11.55
N GLU A 613 -56.20 12.56 -10.27
CA GLU A 613 -56.28 13.66 -9.31
C GLU A 613 -55.36 14.83 -9.68
N HIS A 614 -54.12 14.55 -10.10
CA HIS A 614 -53.16 15.58 -10.52
C HIS A 614 -53.63 16.37 -11.75
N SER A 615 -54.23 15.68 -12.72
CA SER A 615 -54.71 16.26 -13.97
C SER A 615 -56.14 16.81 -13.88
N GLY A 616 -56.82 16.65 -12.73
CA GLY A 616 -58.18 17.14 -12.51
C GLY A 616 -59.27 16.34 -13.24
N TYR A 617 -59.00 15.07 -13.52
CA TYR A 617 -59.96 14.11 -14.08
C TYR A 617 -60.66 13.33 -12.96
N ASP A 618 -61.85 12.82 -13.26
CA ASP A 618 -62.61 11.99 -12.33
C ASP A 618 -62.20 10.52 -12.43
N LEU A 619 -62.43 9.78 -11.35
CA LEU A 619 -61.98 8.40 -11.14
C LEU A 619 -63.17 7.52 -10.76
N CYS A 620 -63.33 6.38 -11.42
CA CYS A 620 -64.29 5.37 -11.02
C CYS A 620 -63.72 3.95 -11.09
N ARG A 621 -64.31 3.06 -10.29
CA ARG A 621 -64.04 1.61 -10.35
C ARG A 621 -65.14 0.93 -11.15
N ASP A 622 -64.78 0.24 -12.22
CA ASP A 622 -65.66 -0.64 -12.98
C ASP A 622 -65.19 -2.09 -12.85
N GLY A 623 -65.93 -2.91 -12.11
CA GLY A 623 -65.43 -4.23 -11.68
C GLY A 623 -64.13 -4.12 -10.87
N ASP A 624 -63.05 -4.73 -11.37
CA ASP A 624 -61.70 -4.68 -10.78
C ASP A 624 -60.81 -3.59 -11.41
N GLU A 625 -61.34 -2.83 -12.36
CA GLU A 625 -60.57 -1.85 -13.15
C GLU A 625 -60.76 -0.42 -12.64
N ILE A 626 -59.72 0.38 -12.78
CA ILE A 626 -59.76 1.82 -12.50
C ILE A 626 -59.78 2.58 -13.82
N VAL A 627 -60.79 3.45 -13.97
CA VAL A 627 -61.01 4.27 -15.14
C VAL A 627 -60.89 5.74 -14.76
N VAL A 628 -60.02 6.46 -15.47
CA VAL A 628 -59.89 7.92 -15.41
C VAL A 628 -60.64 8.52 -16.60
N TYR A 629 -61.57 9.44 -16.34
CA TYR A 629 -62.42 10.04 -17.37
C TYR A 629 -62.64 11.54 -17.14
N ASP A 630 -62.99 12.27 -18.20
CA ASP A 630 -63.40 13.68 -18.10
C ASP A 630 -64.91 13.75 -17.83
N ARG A 631 -65.29 14.11 -16.60
CA ARG A 631 -66.70 14.27 -16.21
C ARG A 631 -67.42 15.33 -17.03
N GLY A 632 -66.73 16.40 -17.44
CA GLY A 632 -67.31 17.45 -18.28
C GLY A 632 -67.50 17.02 -19.73
N GLU A 633 -66.77 16.02 -20.22
CA GLU A 633 -67.05 15.35 -21.49
C GLU A 633 -68.26 14.43 -21.35
N LEU A 634 -68.27 13.58 -20.32
CA LEU A 634 -69.37 12.65 -20.03
C LEU A 634 -70.71 13.39 -19.90
N GLU A 635 -70.75 14.49 -19.13
CA GLU A 635 -71.96 15.32 -18.99
C GLU A 635 -72.43 15.87 -20.34
N ARG A 636 -71.50 16.26 -21.21
CA ARG A 636 -71.81 16.82 -22.53
C ARG A 636 -72.31 15.76 -23.51
N GLU A 637 -71.72 14.57 -23.50
CA GLU A 637 -72.18 13.41 -24.25
C GLU A 637 -73.60 13.03 -23.84
N LEU A 638 -73.83 12.89 -22.53
CA LEU A 638 -75.15 12.60 -21.96
C LEU A 638 -76.18 13.68 -22.30
N THR A 639 -75.81 14.96 -22.18
CA THR A 639 -76.67 16.09 -22.56
C THR A 639 -77.03 16.05 -24.05
N ASN A 640 -76.06 15.77 -24.92
CA ASN A 640 -76.29 15.66 -26.36
C ASN A 640 -77.20 14.48 -26.71
N VAL A 641 -77.04 13.35 -26.04
CA VAL A 641 -77.92 12.17 -26.18
C VAL A 641 -79.35 12.54 -25.79
N LEU A 642 -79.54 13.09 -24.60
CA LEU A 642 -80.85 13.49 -24.09
C LEU A 642 -81.53 14.56 -24.96
N ARG A 643 -80.74 15.44 -25.60
CA ARG A 643 -81.27 16.54 -26.42
C ARG A 643 -81.60 16.16 -27.86
N TYR A 644 -80.84 15.25 -28.46
CA TYR A 644 -80.91 15.01 -29.91
C TYR A 644 -81.26 13.57 -30.30
N ASN A 645 -81.16 12.60 -29.39
CA ASN A 645 -81.30 11.17 -29.70
C ASN A 645 -82.44 10.46 -28.93
N VAL A 646 -83.11 11.15 -28.00
CA VAL A 646 -84.23 10.58 -27.21
C VAL A 646 -85.44 11.52 -27.31
N GLU A 647 -86.59 11.01 -27.76
CA GLU A 647 -87.83 11.78 -27.79
C GLU A 647 -88.63 11.60 -26.48
N PRO A 648 -89.53 12.53 -26.12
CA PRO A 648 -90.36 12.38 -24.92
C PRO A 648 -91.19 11.09 -24.95
N GLY A 649 -91.06 10.27 -23.91
CA GLY A 649 -91.69 8.95 -23.80
C GLY A 649 -90.82 7.77 -24.22
N ASP A 650 -89.60 8.01 -24.73
CA ASP A 650 -88.63 6.97 -25.06
C ASP A 650 -87.80 6.54 -23.83
N GLN A 651 -87.27 5.30 -23.90
CA GLN A 651 -86.35 4.75 -22.92
C GLN A 651 -85.02 4.43 -23.60
N LEU A 652 -83.92 4.87 -22.98
CA LEU A 652 -82.57 4.56 -23.42
C LEU A 652 -81.91 3.61 -22.42
N ARG A 653 -81.53 2.41 -22.88
CA ARG A 653 -80.86 1.43 -22.02
C ARG A 653 -79.42 1.85 -21.74
N PHE A 654 -78.93 1.58 -20.52
CA PHE A 654 -77.53 1.88 -20.17
C PHE A 654 -76.54 1.13 -21.06
N ASP A 655 -76.79 -0.14 -21.39
CA ASP A 655 -75.93 -0.91 -22.30
C ASP A 655 -75.85 -0.27 -23.72
N GLU A 656 -76.94 0.37 -24.16
CA GLU A 656 -77.02 1.03 -25.48
C GLU A 656 -76.35 2.40 -25.46
N LEU A 657 -76.50 3.11 -24.34
CA LEU A 657 -75.82 4.38 -24.04
C LEU A 657 -74.30 4.19 -24.08
N GLU A 658 -73.80 3.21 -23.34
CA GLU A 658 -72.38 2.87 -23.22
C GLU A 658 -71.77 2.48 -24.57
N GLN A 659 -72.45 1.65 -25.36
CA GLN A 659 -71.90 1.16 -26.64
C GLN A 659 -71.87 2.19 -27.78
N ASN A 660 -72.83 3.12 -27.81
CA ASN A 660 -73.05 3.96 -28.99
C ASN A 660 -72.76 5.44 -28.75
N PHE A 661 -72.71 5.89 -27.50
CA PHE A 661 -72.72 7.32 -27.18
C PHE A 661 -71.68 7.77 -26.17
N LEU A 662 -71.20 6.90 -25.29
CA LEU A 662 -70.18 7.26 -24.31
C LEU A 662 -68.79 6.94 -24.84
N SER A 663 -67.86 7.87 -24.67
CA SER A 663 -66.45 7.63 -24.98
C SER A 663 -65.73 6.83 -23.89
N ALA A 664 -66.14 6.98 -22.62
CA ALA A 664 -65.54 6.30 -21.47
C ALA A 664 -66.43 5.14 -20.96
N PRO A 665 -65.85 3.96 -20.66
CA PRO A 665 -66.55 2.88 -19.97
C PRO A 665 -66.69 3.24 -18.49
N VAL A 666 -67.83 3.83 -18.14
CA VAL A 666 -68.14 4.24 -16.77
C VAL A 666 -69.29 3.39 -16.19
N PRO A 667 -69.24 3.01 -14.91
CA PRO A 667 -70.31 2.24 -14.28
C PRO A 667 -71.65 2.95 -14.36
N THR A 668 -72.74 2.17 -14.43
CA THR A 668 -74.11 2.71 -14.45
C THR A 668 -74.40 3.64 -13.26
N THR A 669 -73.77 3.44 -12.11
CA THR A 669 -73.90 4.34 -10.94
C THR A 669 -73.39 5.74 -11.25
N VAL A 670 -72.21 5.85 -11.86
CA VAL A 670 -71.61 7.13 -12.29
C VAL A 670 -72.49 7.82 -13.32
N VAL A 671 -72.98 7.08 -14.33
CA VAL A 671 -73.90 7.62 -15.34
C VAL A 671 -75.17 8.19 -14.70
N ARG A 672 -75.75 7.49 -13.72
CA ARG A 672 -76.96 7.98 -13.03
C ARG A 672 -76.69 9.24 -12.24
N ASP A 673 -75.57 9.29 -11.52
CA ASP A 673 -75.21 10.44 -10.71
C ASP A 673 -75.06 11.68 -11.59
N VAL A 674 -74.40 11.56 -12.76
CA VAL A 674 -74.28 12.66 -13.71
C VAL A 674 -75.62 13.02 -14.35
N VAL A 675 -76.44 12.03 -14.77
CA VAL A 675 -77.75 12.29 -15.40
C VAL A 675 -78.71 13.05 -14.48
N VAL A 676 -78.69 12.76 -13.17
CA VAL A 676 -79.54 13.46 -12.19
C VAL A 676 -79.12 14.93 -12.03
N GLU A 677 -77.88 15.27 -12.33
CA GLU A 677 -77.34 16.63 -12.24
C GLU A 677 -77.55 17.46 -13.52
N ILE A 678 -77.88 16.84 -14.66
CA ILE A 678 -78.08 17.52 -15.95
C ILE A 678 -79.38 18.32 -15.96
N ASP A 679 -79.29 19.62 -16.27
CA ASP A 679 -80.44 20.50 -16.47
C ASP A 679 -80.99 20.36 -17.91
N SER A 680 -82.02 19.53 -18.09
CA SER A 680 -82.66 19.26 -19.39
C SER A 680 -84.02 19.93 -19.57
N GLU A 681 -84.43 20.14 -20.84
CA GLU A 681 -85.76 20.71 -21.19
C GLU A 681 -86.93 19.77 -20.81
N TYR A 682 -86.65 18.48 -20.58
CA TYR A 682 -87.58 17.41 -20.20
C TYR A 682 -87.24 16.83 -18.83
N ASP A 683 -88.20 16.16 -18.16
CA ASP A 683 -88.00 15.56 -16.83
C ASP A 683 -87.35 14.17 -16.96
N VAL A 684 -86.09 14.05 -16.55
CA VAL A 684 -85.30 12.82 -16.74
C VAL A 684 -85.25 12.02 -15.44
N THR A 685 -85.58 10.73 -15.54
CA THR A 685 -85.51 9.80 -14.41
C THR A 685 -84.72 8.55 -14.77
N THR A 686 -84.05 7.95 -13.79
CA THR A 686 -83.24 6.75 -13.99
C THR A 686 -83.88 5.55 -13.32
N THR A 687 -83.99 4.43 -14.04
CA THR A 687 -84.39 3.13 -13.48
C THR A 687 -83.16 2.27 -13.22
N LYS A 688 -83.37 1.00 -12.83
CA LYS A 688 -82.29 0.03 -12.67
C LYS A 688 -81.55 -0.31 -13.96
N THR A 689 -82.12 -0.05 -15.14
CA THR A 689 -81.56 -0.52 -16.43
C THR A 689 -81.66 0.49 -17.58
N ALA A 690 -82.34 1.63 -17.40
CA ALA A 690 -82.54 2.62 -18.45
C ALA A 690 -82.72 4.04 -17.89
N ILE A 691 -82.51 5.03 -18.75
CA ILE A 691 -82.89 6.43 -18.59
C ILE A 691 -84.25 6.63 -19.27
N GLU A 692 -85.18 7.30 -18.59
CA GLU A 692 -86.53 7.61 -19.08
C GLU A 692 -86.71 9.14 -19.17
N VAL A 693 -87.11 9.64 -20.33
CA VAL A 693 -87.37 11.06 -20.59
C VAL A 693 -88.88 11.29 -20.62
N ASN A 694 -89.39 12.09 -19.68
CA ASN A 694 -90.83 12.33 -19.49
C ASN A 694 -91.34 13.64 -20.10
#